data_AF-A0A1M4TNT9-F1
#
_entry.id   AF-A0A1M4TNT9-F1
#
_cell.length_a   1.000
_cell.length_b   1.000
_cell.length_c   1.000
_cell.angle_alpha   90.00
_cell.angle_beta   90.00
_cell.angle_gamma   90.00
#
_symmetry.space_group_name_H-M   'P 1'
#
loop_
_entity.id
_entity.type
_entity.pdbx_description
1 polymer ?
#
loop_
_entity_poly.entity_id
_entity_poly.type
_entity_poly.pdbx_seq_one_letter_code
_entity_poly.pdbx_strand_id
1 'polypeptide(L)'
;MAENTLNIISSHIPQVAAGKYRINVKSENEILTTSSAVDFIVSGFVSQIPQTEVLSVYPPKEGQGNYAGTFPMVQFRRSSLPWDFDFTAEGERIPYLFLALFEEDELDQESGNIDSTKIKIRSGNTSDLDSAYEKDKEFTYLAVPKGSINLLPDANEMKYLAHVRIQEDQNTSMNFPSRTSIVLSKRMAFPEKRYRAFVCSYLMRSGNTFRLSGEKTDLLMVLYQWNFEVLANNAYQFNDLKFNGFYTETSSQRRNYENPVHYGEDKLFAFLEKNTSRFVNILKDLNSDDKKRSEILSLLKYEGKTLKGLLHELVFSEIGYHKTLRDNKWIAELIDLGKVPLLHHLKSGGKMVSWYHGPFVRSGYNVVFKGFSINPEEGIDLGENIPDHSEKLIFYSKDTNMLDLGYAAAWQLGRLLVMNNVKVVQEIKKWKHQLRINELILSQNQEYSPVNLSVDNSVRQLPELIRNFIKNIVKFVDFPYYYLFPDETLLPEGSIRYFKLDNAWILSMLFGIFSIGNDFKIRDFKRYVLHNSSFSEVFDYKKSYTGFAMHSEIISNWPQLQIETDNGSGFQYVTDLTSMVRLYMINGSFSTISLFMKNENAHFAIDFPNQYTIDKNTDGLLTFSNKNGDTEYSVSGFEKNIYKNRMPFDLLSRQPKVVFTIR
;
A
#
# COMPACT_ATOMS: atom_id res chain seq x y z
N MET A 1 14.12 -12.43 -14.77
CA MET A 1 13.35 -13.69 -14.64
C MET A 1 13.93 -14.45 -13.47
N ALA A 2 13.23 -14.46 -12.35
CA ALA A 2 13.45 -15.40 -11.25
C ALA A 2 12.04 -15.82 -10.85
N GLU A 3 11.70 -17.09 -11.05
CA GLU A 3 10.46 -17.65 -10.52
C GLU A 3 10.60 -17.64 -9.00
N ASN A 4 9.90 -16.73 -8.33
CA ASN A 4 9.75 -16.79 -6.88
C ASN A 4 8.97 -18.07 -6.55
N THR A 5 9.68 -19.13 -6.21
CA THR A 5 9.07 -20.40 -5.79
C THR A 5 8.47 -20.22 -4.41
N LEU A 6 7.16 -20.38 -4.34
CA LEU A 6 6.40 -20.28 -3.10
C LEU A 6 6.04 -21.68 -2.63
N ASN A 7 6.44 -22.03 -1.40
CA ASN A 7 6.16 -23.33 -0.81
C ASN A 7 5.29 -23.18 0.45
N ILE A 8 4.18 -23.92 0.49
CA ILE A 8 3.36 -24.07 1.70
C ILE A 8 3.79 -25.35 2.39
N ILE A 9 4.13 -25.24 3.67
CA ILE A 9 4.43 -26.38 4.54
C ILE A 9 3.33 -26.51 5.58
N SER A 10 2.93 -27.73 5.90
CA SER A 10 1.91 -28.02 6.91
C SER A 10 2.30 -27.54 8.31
N SER A 11 3.56 -27.66 8.71
CA SER A 11 4.03 -27.26 10.04
C SER A 11 5.51 -26.88 10.05
N HIS A 12 5.89 -26.01 10.98
CA HIS A 12 7.30 -25.75 11.32
C HIS A 12 7.50 -26.05 12.79
N ILE A 13 8.01 -27.25 13.06
CA ILE A 13 8.24 -27.73 14.42
C ILE A 13 9.57 -27.14 14.91
N PRO A 14 9.58 -26.39 16.03
CA PRO A 14 10.82 -25.88 16.59
C PRO A 14 11.69 -27.03 17.13
N GLN A 15 13.01 -26.87 17.05
CA GLN A 15 13.96 -27.89 17.54
C GLN A 15 13.85 -28.13 19.05
N VAL A 16 13.50 -27.08 19.80
CA VAL A 16 13.24 -27.15 21.23
C VAL A 16 11.86 -26.53 21.47
N ALA A 17 10.95 -27.29 22.08
CA ALA A 17 9.62 -26.79 22.41
C ALA A 17 9.67 -25.82 23.60
N ALA A 18 8.62 -25.04 23.79
CA ALA A 18 8.45 -24.25 24.99
C ALA A 18 8.16 -25.17 26.19
N GLY A 19 8.89 -24.98 27.29
CA GLY A 19 8.81 -25.85 28.47
C GLY A 19 9.99 -25.72 29.42
N LYS A 20 9.95 -26.49 30.50
CA LYS A 20 11.07 -26.63 31.45
C LYS A 20 11.98 -27.76 31.01
N TYR A 21 13.27 -27.46 30.89
CA TYR A 21 14.28 -28.44 30.56
C TYR A 21 15.32 -28.51 31.66
N ARG A 22 15.84 -29.72 31.87
CA ARG A 22 16.91 -30.01 32.81
C ARG A 22 18.05 -30.68 32.07
N ILE A 23 19.19 -29.98 31.96
CA ILE A 23 20.41 -30.55 31.39
C ILE A 23 21.16 -31.24 32.50
N ASN A 24 21.25 -32.56 32.41
CA ASN A 24 22.09 -33.36 33.28
C ASN A 24 23.46 -33.52 32.63
N VAL A 25 24.48 -32.87 33.18
CA VAL A 25 25.87 -33.06 32.78
C VAL A 25 26.43 -34.20 33.64
N LYS A 26 26.93 -35.25 32.99
CA LYS A 26 27.71 -36.31 33.64
C LYS A 26 29.13 -36.23 33.12
N SER A 27 30.10 -36.07 34.03
CA SER A 27 31.52 -36.12 33.72
C SER A 27 32.11 -37.37 34.35
N GLU A 28 32.62 -38.27 33.51
CA GLU A 28 33.32 -39.49 33.90
C GLU A 28 34.82 -39.32 33.62
N ASN A 29 35.63 -39.35 34.68
CA ASN A 29 37.08 -39.49 34.60
C ASN A 29 37.50 -40.74 35.38
N GLU A 30 38.73 -41.24 35.14
CA GLU A 30 39.26 -42.47 35.76
C GLU A 30 39.28 -42.47 37.31
N ILE A 31 39.10 -41.29 37.94
CA ILE A 31 39.23 -41.09 39.38
C ILE A 31 37.87 -40.73 40.04
N LEU A 32 36.93 -40.10 39.32
CA LEU A 32 35.66 -39.63 39.87
C LEU A 32 34.60 -39.42 38.78
N THR A 33 33.36 -39.80 39.10
CA THR A 33 32.17 -39.48 38.32
C THR A 33 31.41 -38.34 39.01
N THR A 34 31.23 -37.21 38.33
CA THR A 34 30.47 -36.06 38.87
C THR A 34 29.27 -35.76 38.00
N SER A 35 28.15 -35.39 38.61
CA SER A 35 26.95 -34.98 37.89
C SER A 35 26.46 -33.62 38.39
N SER A 36 26.16 -32.73 37.46
CA SER A 36 25.56 -31.42 37.72
C SER A 36 24.31 -31.28 36.87
N ALA A 37 23.29 -30.59 37.37
CA ALA A 37 22.05 -30.34 36.66
C ALA A 37 21.79 -28.83 36.57
N VAL A 38 21.48 -28.34 35.37
CA VAL A 38 21.06 -26.95 35.14
C VAL A 38 19.64 -26.97 34.59
N ASP A 39 18.75 -26.26 35.27
CA ASP A 39 17.36 -26.09 34.84
C ASP A 39 17.25 -24.79 34.04
N PHE A 40 16.60 -24.84 32.87
CA PHE A 40 16.30 -23.65 32.06
C PHE A 40 14.89 -23.74 31.49
N ILE A 41 14.33 -22.58 31.14
CA ILE A 41 12.96 -22.46 30.62
C ILE A 41 13.03 -21.87 29.21
N VAL A 42 12.41 -22.57 28.26
CA VAL A 42 12.17 -22.04 26.92
C VAL A 42 10.80 -21.39 26.93
N SER A 43 10.75 -20.07 26.81
CA SER A 43 9.51 -19.29 26.91
C SER A 43 8.69 -19.38 25.61
N GLY A 44 7.41 -19.71 25.77
CA GLY A 44 6.38 -19.51 24.75
C GLY A 44 5.41 -18.41 25.19
N PHE A 45 4.65 -17.84 24.24
CA PHE A 45 3.64 -16.82 24.57
C PHE A 45 2.40 -17.49 25.16
N VAL A 46 2.15 -17.24 26.44
CA VAL A 46 1.02 -17.82 27.18
C VAL A 46 0.03 -16.77 27.65
N SER A 47 0.46 -15.55 27.98
CA SER A 47 -0.46 -14.49 28.42
C SER A 47 -0.95 -13.59 27.28
N GLN A 48 -0.03 -13.10 26.44
CA GLN A 48 -0.35 -12.19 25.35
C GLN A 48 0.72 -12.27 24.26
N ILE A 49 0.29 -12.24 22.99
CA ILE A 49 1.20 -12.10 21.84
C ILE A 49 1.48 -10.61 21.61
N PRO A 50 2.77 -10.18 21.57
CA PRO A 50 3.13 -8.80 21.26
C PRO A 50 2.62 -8.36 19.88
N GLN A 51 2.20 -7.11 19.74
CA GLN A 51 1.74 -6.58 18.44
C GLN A 51 2.81 -6.63 17.35
N THR A 52 4.10 -6.56 17.73
CA THR A 52 5.25 -6.67 16.80
C THR A 52 5.36 -8.03 16.12
N GLU A 53 4.75 -9.06 16.71
CA GLU A 53 4.74 -10.43 16.21
C GLU A 53 3.61 -10.65 15.19
N VAL A 54 2.55 -9.84 15.23
CA VAL A 54 1.43 -9.91 14.29
C VAL A 54 1.76 -9.07 13.05
N LEU A 55 1.83 -9.71 11.89
CA LEU A 55 2.11 -9.05 10.61
C LEU A 55 0.84 -8.46 9.99
N SER A 56 -0.23 -9.24 9.97
CA SER A 56 -1.51 -8.84 9.41
C SER A 56 -2.65 -9.66 10.01
N VAL A 57 -3.85 -9.08 9.91
CA VAL A 57 -5.09 -9.64 10.43
C VAL A 57 -6.19 -9.37 9.40
N TYR A 58 -7.03 -10.36 9.13
CA TYR A 58 -8.16 -10.21 8.23
C TYR A 58 -9.43 -10.86 8.81
N PRO A 59 -10.60 -10.20 8.74
CA PRO A 59 -10.84 -8.79 8.41
C PRO A 59 -10.01 -7.81 9.26
N PRO A 60 -9.71 -6.60 8.74
CA PRO A 60 -8.89 -5.63 9.46
C PRO A 60 -9.56 -5.21 10.77
N LYS A 61 -8.74 -4.80 11.75
CA LYS A 61 -9.22 -4.33 13.05
C LYS A 61 -10.15 -3.15 12.88
N GLU A 62 -11.30 -3.19 13.55
CA GLU A 62 -12.34 -2.15 13.47
C GLU A 62 -12.83 -1.91 12.02
N GLY A 63 -12.59 -2.87 11.12
CA GLY A 63 -13.01 -2.81 9.74
C GLY A 63 -14.53 -2.91 9.62
N GLN A 64 -15.13 -2.04 8.81
CA GLN A 64 -16.52 -2.14 8.39
C GLN A 64 -16.57 -2.44 6.89
N GLY A 65 -17.19 -3.55 6.52
CA GLY A 65 -17.39 -3.86 5.10
C GLY A 65 -18.11 -5.17 4.82
N ASN A 66 -18.21 -5.53 3.54
CA ASN A 66 -18.79 -6.80 3.14
C ASN A 66 -17.78 -7.95 3.34
N TYR A 67 -17.55 -8.34 4.59
CA TYR A 67 -16.77 -9.53 4.92
C TYR A 67 -17.62 -10.81 4.94
N ALA A 68 -18.87 -10.76 4.45
CA ALA A 68 -19.75 -11.91 4.43
C ALA A 68 -19.10 -13.02 3.60
N GLY A 69 -19.04 -14.23 4.16
CA GLY A 69 -18.44 -15.36 3.47
C GLY A 69 -16.92 -15.48 3.59
N THR A 70 -16.28 -14.63 4.40
CA THR A 70 -14.85 -14.72 4.73
C THR A 70 -14.61 -15.66 5.91
N PHE A 71 -13.50 -16.41 5.87
CA PHE A 71 -12.88 -17.02 7.05
C PHE A 71 -11.82 -16.07 7.61
N PRO A 72 -12.02 -15.48 8.80
CA PRO A 72 -10.98 -14.69 9.46
C PRO A 72 -9.65 -15.43 9.59
N MET A 73 -8.55 -14.68 9.49
CA MET A 73 -7.17 -15.18 9.58
C MET A 73 -6.23 -14.20 10.29
N VAL A 74 -5.13 -14.73 10.81
CA VAL A 74 -4.02 -13.97 11.40
C VAL A 74 -2.68 -14.50 10.89
N GLN A 75 -1.75 -13.60 10.56
CA GLN A 75 -0.40 -13.93 10.13
C GLN A 75 0.64 -13.47 11.16
N PHE A 76 1.57 -14.36 11.52
CA PHE A 76 2.64 -14.09 12.46
C PHE A 76 4.01 -14.04 11.81
N ARG A 77 4.91 -13.25 12.40
CA ARG A 77 6.31 -13.08 11.97
C ARG A 77 7.12 -14.37 12.15
N ARG A 78 7.00 -15.05 13.30
CA ARG A 78 7.60 -16.38 13.54
C ARG A 78 6.78 -17.48 12.88
N SER A 79 7.47 -18.37 12.15
CA SER A 79 6.85 -19.53 11.52
C SER A 79 6.59 -20.70 12.46
N SER A 80 7.32 -20.82 13.57
CA SER A 80 7.11 -21.91 14.55
C SER A 80 6.02 -21.62 15.57
N LEU A 81 5.55 -20.37 15.66
CA LEU A 81 4.73 -19.88 16.76
C LEU A 81 3.50 -20.76 17.09
N PRO A 82 2.69 -21.24 16.12
CA PRO A 82 1.56 -22.12 16.43
C PRO A 82 1.95 -23.48 17.02
N TRP A 83 3.19 -23.92 16.82
CA TRP A 83 3.74 -25.20 17.27
C TRP A 83 4.79 -25.04 18.38
N ASP A 84 4.90 -23.89 19.03
CA ASP A 84 5.92 -23.68 20.06
C ASP A 84 5.80 -24.70 21.21
N PHE A 85 4.58 -25.07 21.62
CA PHE A 85 4.34 -26.13 22.61
C PHE A 85 4.28 -27.52 21.97
N ASP A 86 4.67 -28.54 22.75
CA ASP A 86 4.66 -29.94 22.33
C ASP A 86 3.34 -30.61 22.74
N PHE A 87 2.31 -30.42 21.93
CA PHE A 87 1.04 -31.13 22.04
C PHE A 87 0.93 -32.15 20.92
N THR A 88 0.57 -33.39 21.27
CA THR A 88 0.39 -34.47 20.31
C THR A 88 -1.04 -35.01 20.36
N ALA A 89 -1.61 -35.27 19.19
CA ALA A 89 -2.86 -35.99 19.02
C ALA A 89 -2.62 -37.10 17.99
N GLU A 90 -3.07 -38.33 18.29
CA GLU A 90 -2.87 -39.51 17.44
C GLU A 90 -1.41 -39.76 16.99
N GLY A 91 -0.43 -39.30 17.79
CA GLY A 91 1.00 -39.47 17.51
C GLY A 91 1.66 -38.36 16.67
N GLU A 92 0.90 -37.35 16.23
CA GLU A 92 1.43 -36.20 15.49
C GLU A 92 1.34 -34.89 16.29
N ARG A 93 2.28 -33.96 16.07
CA ARG A 93 2.30 -32.66 16.76
C ARG A 93 1.27 -31.70 16.17
N ILE A 94 0.38 -31.21 17.03
CA ILE A 94 -0.71 -30.28 16.67
C ILE A 94 -0.37 -28.84 17.08
N PRO A 95 -0.91 -27.82 16.37
CA PRO A 95 -0.78 -26.45 16.80
C PRO A 95 -1.64 -26.19 18.04
N TYR A 96 -1.12 -25.42 19.00
CA TYR A 96 -1.87 -25.03 20.21
C TYR A 96 -2.70 -23.75 20.01
N LEU A 97 -2.39 -22.98 18.97
CA LEU A 97 -3.09 -21.75 18.60
C LEU A 97 -4.18 -22.04 17.58
N PHE A 98 -5.35 -21.46 17.81
CA PHE A 98 -6.43 -21.44 16.85
C PHE A 98 -7.21 -20.12 16.93
N LEU A 99 -8.01 -19.84 15.89
CA LEU A 99 -8.81 -18.63 15.82
C LEU A 99 -10.28 -18.95 16.10
N ALA A 100 -10.81 -18.39 17.19
CA ALA A 100 -12.22 -18.46 17.58
C ALA A 100 -12.95 -17.19 17.14
N LEU A 101 -14.11 -17.35 16.52
CA LEU A 101 -14.95 -16.25 16.04
C LEU A 101 -16.31 -16.28 16.73
N PHE A 102 -16.65 -15.19 17.42
CA PHE A 102 -17.92 -15.04 18.12
C PHE A 102 -18.63 -13.76 17.70
N GLU A 103 -19.96 -13.80 17.69
CA GLU A 103 -20.80 -12.61 17.47
C GLU A 103 -20.81 -11.77 18.75
N GLU A 104 -20.93 -10.44 18.64
CA GLU A 104 -21.03 -9.58 19.84
C GLU A 104 -22.22 -9.97 20.73
N ASP A 105 -23.33 -10.41 20.13
CA ASP A 105 -24.52 -10.87 20.86
C ASP A 105 -24.30 -12.18 21.65
N GLU A 106 -23.29 -12.97 21.26
CA GLU A 106 -22.91 -14.21 21.93
C GLU A 106 -21.99 -13.97 23.15
N LEU A 107 -21.48 -12.75 23.33
CA LEU A 107 -20.55 -12.36 24.38
C LEU A 107 -21.26 -11.58 25.50
N ASP A 108 -21.01 -11.96 26.76
CA ASP A 108 -21.38 -11.13 27.91
C ASP A 108 -20.11 -10.49 28.50
N GLN A 109 -20.08 -9.15 28.50
CA GLN A 109 -19.01 -8.36 29.13
C GLN A 109 -19.34 -7.94 30.58
N GLU A 110 -20.61 -8.04 30.99
CA GLU A 110 -21.03 -7.62 32.33
C GLU A 110 -21.13 -8.81 33.30
N SER A 111 -20.41 -8.68 34.41
CA SER A 111 -20.35 -9.62 35.55
C SER A 111 -21.65 -9.75 36.36
N GLY A 112 -22.80 -9.38 35.78
CA GLY A 112 -24.07 -9.26 36.50
C GLY A 112 -25.26 -10.09 35.98
N ASN A 113 -25.26 -10.56 34.73
CA ASN A 113 -26.44 -11.25 34.18
C ASN A 113 -26.24 -12.79 34.05
N ILE A 114 -27.26 -13.54 34.45
CA ILE A 114 -27.23 -15.00 34.64
C ILE A 114 -27.75 -15.69 33.36
N ASP A 115 -27.27 -15.30 32.19
CA ASP A 115 -27.51 -16.11 30.99
C ASP A 115 -26.46 -17.22 30.91
N SER A 116 -26.92 -18.47 31.01
CA SER A 116 -26.08 -19.67 30.96
C SER A 116 -25.68 -20.06 29.53
N THR A 117 -26.18 -19.33 28.53
CA THR A 117 -26.02 -19.58 27.09
C THR A 117 -24.95 -18.70 26.44
N LYS A 118 -24.48 -17.64 27.11
CA LYS A 118 -23.50 -16.68 26.57
C LYS A 118 -22.08 -16.94 27.06
N ILE A 119 -21.10 -16.51 26.26
CA ILE A 119 -19.66 -16.71 26.52
C ILE A 119 -19.17 -15.63 27.48
N LYS A 120 -18.56 -16.04 28.58
CA LYS A 120 -18.11 -15.13 29.64
C LYS A 120 -16.62 -14.84 29.51
N ILE A 121 -16.28 -13.56 29.41
CA ILE A 121 -14.89 -13.08 29.45
C ILE A 121 -14.48 -12.89 30.90
N ARG A 122 -13.41 -13.54 31.36
CA ARG A 122 -12.88 -13.40 32.71
C ARG A 122 -11.39 -13.11 32.69
N SER A 123 -10.92 -12.31 33.63
CA SER A 123 -9.50 -12.15 33.91
C SER A 123 -9.06 -13.09 35.03
N GLY A 124 -7.84 -13.60 34.91
CA GLY A 124 -7.16 -14.41 35.92
C GLY A 124 -5.73 -13.92 36.12
N ASN A 125 -5.09 -14.34 37.21
CA ASN A 125 -3.69 -14.04 37.49
C ASN A 125 -2.82 -15.29 37.24
N THR A 126 -1.67 -15.12 36.59
CA THR A 126 -0.71 -16.22 36.29
C THR A 126 -0.16 -16.92 37.54
N SER A 127 -0.45 -16.45 38.75
CA SER A 127 -0.25 -17.21 39.99
C SER A 127 -0.99 -18.56 39.99
N ASP A 128 -2.09 -18.67 39.23
CA ASP A 128 -2.87 -19.90 39.04
C ASP A 128 -2.42 -20.71 37.81
N LEU A 129 -1.43 -20.26 37.03
CA LEU A 129 -0.87 -21.05 35.93
C LEU A 129 0.21 -22.01 36.44
N ASP A 130 0.47 -23.09 35.71
CA ASP A 130 1.59 -23.99 36.05
C ASP A 130 2.89 -23.21 36.19
N SER A 131 3.73 -23.65 37.14
CA SER A 131 5.06 -23.15 37.45
C SER A 131 6.04 -23.04 36.25
N ALA A 132 5.65 -23.54 35.08
CA ALA A 132 6.36 -23.47 33.80
C ALA A 132 6.19 -22.16 33.05
N TYR A 133 5.28 -21.28 33.50
CA TYR A 133 4.99 -20.02 32.86
C TYR A 133 5.47 -18.83 33.68
N GLU A 134 5.61 -17.66 33.04
CA GLU A 134 6.00 -16.42 33.71
C GLU A 134 4.97 -16.06 34.79
N LYS A 135 5.47 -15.77 36.00
CA LYS A 135 4.65 -15.32 37.13
C LYS A 135 4.32 -13.82 37.00
N ASP A 136 3.21 -13.41 37.61
CA ASP A 136 2.77 -12.02 37.81
C ASP A 136 2.31 -11.24 36.57
N LYS A 137 1.82 -11.93 35.54
CA LYS A 137 1.02 -11.35 34.45
C LYS A 137 -0.47 -11.66 34.59
N GLU A 138 -1.32 -10.68 34.34
CA GLU A 138 -2.76 -10.91 34.15
C GLU A 138 -3.01 -11.60 32.80
N PHE A 139 -3.93 -12.55 32.77
CA PHE A 139 -4.38 -13.19 31.54
C PHE A 139 -5.90 -13.16 31.42
N THR A 140 -6.38 -13.17 30.18
CA THR A 140 -7.82 -13.23 29.89
C THR A 140 -8.18 -14.65 29.44
N TYR A 141 -9.27 -15.20 29.96
CA TYR A 141 -9.82 -16.48 29.51
C TYR A 141 -11.32 -16.39 29.23
N LEU A 142 -11.79 -17.15 28.25
CA LEU A 142 -13.20 -17.29 27.88
C LEU A 142 -13.74 -18.59 28.47
N ALA A 143 -14.88 -18.53 29.14
CA ALA A 143 -15.65 -19.71 29.52
C ALA A 143 -16.77 -19.92 28.50
N VAL A 144 -16.68 -21.01 27.73
CA VAL A 144 -17.61 -21.33 26.64
C VAL A 144 -18.66 -22.32 27.15
N PRO A 145 -19.97 -22.03 26.98
CA PRO A 145 -21.04 -22.96 27.32
C PRO A 145 -20.99 -24.24 26.48
N LYS A 146 -21.44 -25.37 27.05
CA LYS A 146 -21.44 -26.68 26.38
C LYS A 146 -22.19 -26.71 25.03
N GLY A 147 -23.16 -25.83 24.82
CA GLY A 147 -23.87 -25.71 23.53
C GLY A 147 -23.03 -25.08 22.41
N SER A 148 -22.07 -24.22 22.75
CA SER A 148 -21.23 -23.46 21.79
C SER A 148 -19.88 -24.13 21.54
N ILE A 149 -19.59 -25.25 22.20
CA ILE A 149 -18.32 -25.98 22.03
C ILE A 149 -18.13 -26.53 20.62
N ASN A 150 -19.22 -26.82 19.91
CA ASN A 150 -19.19 -27.32 18.53
C ASN A 150 -18.60 -26.30 17.53
N LEU A 151 -18.63 -25.01 17.88
CA LEU A 151 -18.05 -23.93 17.06
C LEU A 151 -16.52 -23.92 17.09
N LEU A 152 -15.92 -24.58 18.09
CA LEU A 152 -14.48 -24.65 18.28
C LEU A 152 -13.86 -25.84 17.51
N PRO A 153 -12.61 -25.71 17.03
CA PRO A 153 -11.95 -26.74 16.26
C PRO A 153 -11.49 -27.92 17.12
N ASP A 154 -11.65 -29.13 16.62
CA ASP A 154 -11.12 -30.35 17.26
C ASP A 154 -9.61 -30.49 16.96
N ALA A 155 -8.91 -31.37 17.70
CA ALA A 155 -7.47 -31.59 17.53
C ALA A 155 -7.08 -31.95 16.07
N ASN A 156 -7.92 -32.72 15.38
CA ASN A 156 -7.70 -33.08 13.97
C ASN A 156 -7.96 -31.92 13.01
N GLU A 157 -8.89 -31.02 13.33
CA GLU A 157 -9.17 -29.82 12.52
C GLU A 157 -8.10 -28.76 12.70
N MET A 158 -7.55 -28.62 13.92
CA MET A 158 -6.45 -27.70 14.22
C MET A 158 -5.25 -27.88 13.29
N LYS A 159 -4.94 -29.13 12.90
CA LYS A 159 -3.90 -29.45 11.93
C LYS A 159 -4.10 -28.76 10.58
N TYR A 160 -5.34 -28.57 10.13
CA TYR A 160 -5.66 -27.95 8.84
C TYR A 160 -5.87 -26.44 8.92
N LEU A 161 -6.05 -25.89 10.13
CA LEU A 161 -6.30 -24.47 10.35
C LEU A 161 -5.01 -23.65 10.53
N ALA A 162 -3.85 -24.29 10.63
CA ALA A 162 -2.55 -23.62 10.69
C ALA A 162 -1.60 -24.14 9.60
N HIS A 163 -0.82 -23.25 8.99
CA HIS A 163 0.21 -23.62 8.02
C HIS A 163 1.37 -22.62 8.02
N VAL A 164 2.48 -23.01 7.40
CA VAL A 164 3.69 -22.20 7.26
C VAL A 164 3.89 -21.81 5.81
N ARG A 165 4.19 -20.54 5.65
CA ARG A 165 4.45 -19.88 4.38
C ARG A 165 5.96 -19.69 4.22
N ILE A 166 6.54 -20.20 3.14
CA ILE A 166 7.94 -19.94 2.75
C ILE A 166 7.97 -19.07 1.49
N GLN A 167 8.58 -17.89 1.62
CA GLN A 167 8.84 -16.96 0.55
C GLN A 167 10.36 -16.78 0.38
N GLU A 168 10.89 -17.35 -0.70
CA GLU A 168 12.27 -17.08 -1.13
C GLU A 168 12.28 -15.83 -2.01
N ASP A 169 12.46 -14.64 -1.42
CA ASP A 169 12.74 -13.42 -2.18
C ASP A 169 14.25 -13.21 -2.30
N GLN A 170 14.79 -13.27 -3.51
CA GLN A 170 16.20 -12.98 -3.78
C GLN A 170 16.52 -11.47 -3.73
N ASN A 171 15.50 -10.60 -3.79
CA ASN A 171 15.63 -9.15 -3.70
C ASN A 171 15.31 -8.65 -2.28
N THR A 172 16.26 -8.83 -1.37
CA THR A 172 16.18 -8.34 0.01
C THR A 172 16.27 -6.81 0.05
N SER A 173 15.12 -6.14 0.05
CA SER A 173 15.00 -4.72 0.46
C SER A 173 13.80 -4.43 1.35
N MET A 174 13.01 -5.43 1.72
CA MET A 174 11.97 -5.29 2.74
C MET A 174 12.19 -6.25 3.90
N ASN A 175 11.92 -5.78 5.12
CA ASN A 175 12.10 -6.46 6.41
C ASN A 175 11.13 -7.64 6.66
N PHE A 176 10.63 -8.28 5.60
CA PHE A 176 9.71 -9.41 5.69
C PHE A 176 10.49 -10.71 5.90
N PRO A 177 10.14 -11.51 6.92
CA PRO A 177 10.78 -12.80 7.13
C PRO A 177 10.44 -13.78 6.00
N SER A 178 11.42 -14.58 5.58
CA SER A 178 11.25 -15.61 4.55
C SER A 178 10.28 -16.71 4.95
N ARG A 179 10.00 -16.89 6.25
CA ARG A 179 9.05 -17.89 6.75
C ARG A 179 8.09 -17.29 7.75
N THR A 180 6.78 -17.36 7.47
CA THR A 180 5.70 -16.86 8.35
C THR A 180 4.71 -17.97 8.66
N SER A 181 3.93 -17.83 9.75
CA SER A 181 2.84 -18.76 10.07
C SER A 181 1.48 -18.08 9.94
N ILE A 182 0.48 -18.84 9.51
CA ILE A 182 -0.90 -18.35 9.31
C ILE A 182 -1.86 -19.27 10.06
N VAL A 183 -2.82 -18.67 10.76
CA VAL A 183 -3.89 -19.38 11.47
C VAL A 183 -5.26 -18.88 10.96
N LEU A 184 -6.12 -19.83 10.62
CA LEU A 184 -7.47 -19.64 10.06
C LEU A 184 -8.54 -19.98 11.09
N SER A 185 -9.70 -19.34 10.97
CA SER A 185 -10.89 -19.67 11.75
C SER A 185 -11.70 -20.80 11.12
N LYS A 186 -12.38 -21.59 11.97
CA LYS A 186 -13.35 -22.61 11.54
C LYS A 186 -14.69 -22.02 11.10
N ARG A 187 -15.10 -20.89 11.69
CA ARG A 187 -16.40 -20.24 11.47
C ARG A 187 -16.25 -19.12 10.44
N MET A 188 -17.16 -19.10 9.47
CA MET A 188 -17.31 -18.05 8.46
C MET A 188 -18.08 -16.86 9.04
N ALA A 189 -17.78 -15.65 8.57
CA ALA A 189 -18.52 -14.45 8.94
C ALA A 189 -19.83 -14.32 8.12
N PHE A 190 -20.95 -14.01 8.79
CA PHE A 190 -22.26 -13.79 8.15
C PHE A 190 -22.60 -12.29 8.03
N PRO A 191 -23.48 -11.89 7.09
CA PRO A 191 -23.84 -10.48 6.90
C PRO A 191 -24.65 -9.91 8.08
N GLU A 192 -24.62 -8.58 8.23
CA GLU A 192 -25.38 -7.79 9.22
C GLU A 192 -25.03 -8.05 10.70
N LYS A 193 -23.81 -8.51 10.96
CA LYS A 193 -23.38 -8.86 12.32
C LYS A 193 -22.02 -8.26 12.66
N ARG A 194 -21.82 -8.02 13.96
CA ARG A 194 -20.54 -7.64 14.55
C ARG A 194 -19.86 -8.88 15.12
N TYR A 195 -18.60 -9.05 14.76
CA TYR A 195 -17.80 -10.18 15.19
C TYR A 195 -16.60 -9.73 16.00
N ARG A 196 -16.22 -10.57 16.96
CA ARG A 196 -14.96 -10.48 17.69
C ARG A 196 -14.19 -11.77 17.49
N ALA A 197 -12.99 -11.63 16.96
CA ALA A 197 -12.07 -12.73 16.71
C ALA A 197 -11.03 -12.80 17.82
N PHE A 198 -10.78 -14.00 18.31
CA PHE A 198 -9.86 -14.29 19.41
C PHE A 198 -8.86 -15.36 18.99
N VAL A 199 -7.57 -15.04 19.10
CA VAL A 199 -6.50 -16.05 19.02
C VAL A 199 -6.44 -16.73 20.37
N CYS A 200 -6.77 -18.01 20.39
CA CYS A 200 -6.96 -18.77 21.61
C CYS A 200 -6.10 -20.03 21.67
N SER A 201 -5.92 -20.52 22.90
CA SER A 201 -5.44 -21.86 23.21
C SER A 201 -6.36 -22.53 24.24
N TYR A 202 -6.41 -23.86 24.27
CA TYR A 202 -7.26 -24.59 25.22
C TYR A 202 -6.63 -24.62 26.63
N LEU A 203 -7.46 -24.47 27.65
CA LEU A 203 -7.07 -24.54 29.06
C LEU A 203 -7.79 -25.68 29.78
N MET A 204 -7.03 -26.51 30.47
CA MET A 204 -7.55 -27.50 31.40
C MET A 204 -7.30 -27.03 32.84
N ARG A 205 -8.32 -27.16 33.69
CA ARG A 205 -8.22 -26.87 35.12
C ARG A 205 -7.89 -28.15 35.88
N SER A 206 -6.74 -28.19 36.54
CA SER A 206 -6.35 -29.27 37.46
C SER A 206 -6.31 -28.73 38.89
N GLY A 207 -7.43 -28.84 39.60
CA GLY A 207 -7.58 -28.27 40.94
C GLY A 207 -7.58 -26.73 40.94
N ASN A 208 -6.53 -26.12 41.52
CA ASN A 208 -6.36 -24.67 41.57
C ASN A 208 -5.42 -24.13 40.48
N THR A 209 -4.87 -25.00 39.63
CA THR A 209 -3.96 -24.61 38.56
C THR A 209 -4.55 -24.81 37.17
N PHE A 210 -4.23 -23.89 36.27
CA PHE A 210 -4.56 -23.95 34.85
C PHE A 210 -3.36 -24.43 34.04
N ARG A 211 -3.59 -25.38 33.14
CA ARG A 211 -2.60 -25.92 32.20
C ARG A 211 -3.11 -25.76 30.78
N LEU A 212 -2.22 -25.42 29.85
CA LEU A 212 -2.51 -25.49 28.43
C LEU A 212 -2.79 -26.94 28.04
N SER A 213 -3.81 -27.15 27.22
CA SER A 213 -4.22 -28.47 26.73
C SER A 213 -4.20 -28.47 25.20
N GLY A 214 -3.91 -29.63 24.60
CA GLY A 214 -4.17 -29.89 23.18
C GLY A 214 -5.60 -30.41 22.93
N GLU A 215 -6.31 -30.76 23.99
CA GLU A 215 -7.68 -31.29 23.93
C GLU A 215 -8.72 -30.18 24.09
N LYS A 216 -9.87 -30.39 23.43
CA LYS A 216 -11.00 -29.49 23.47
C LYS A 216 -11.56 -29.35 24.88
N THR A 217 -11.64 -28.12 25.37
CA THR A 217 -12.07 -27.80 26.73
C THR A 217 -13.03 -26.60 26.74
N ASP A 218 -13.79 -26.47 27.83
CA ASP A 218 -14.75 -25.38 28.05
C ASP A 218 -14.07 -24.02 28.34
N LEU A 219 -12.76 -24.00 28.56
CA LEU A 219 -11.97 -22.82 28.94
C LEU A 219 -10.94 -22.50 27.85
N LEU A 220 -10.94 -21.26 27.37
CA LEU A 220 -10.01 -20.79 26.33
C LEU A 220 -9.14 -19.67 26.87
N MET A 221 -7.84 -19.72 26.66
CA MET A 221 -6.95 -18.59 26.92
C MET A 221 -6.98 -17.64 25.74
N VAL A 222 -7.10 -16.33 25.98
CA VAL A 222 -7.05 -15.31 24.91
C VAL A 222 -5.66 -14.69 24.87
N LEU A 223 -4.98 -14.83 23.73
CA LEU A 223 -3.63 -14.31 23.50
C LEU A 223 -3.62 -13.02 22.67
N TYR A 224 -4.64 -12.85 21.81
CA TYR A 224 -4.84 -11.68 20.97
C TYR A 224 -6.31 -11.57 20.55
N GLN A 225 -6.81 -10.36 20.35
CA GLN A 225 -8.20 -10.13 19.95
C GLN A 225 -8.34 -8.91 19.04
N TRP A 226 -9.37 -8.93 18.19
CA TRP A 226 -9.84 -7.77 17.44
C TRP A 226 -11.33 -7.92 17.09
N ASN A 227 -11.97 -6.83 16.69
CA ASN A 227 -13.35 -6.76 16.26
C ASN A 227 -13.45 -6.29 14.80
N PHE A 228 -14.55 -6.64 14.15
CA PHE A 228 -14.92 -6.13 12.82
C PHE A 228 -16.44 -6.24 12.62
N GLU A 229 -16.98 -5.46 11.70
CA GLU A 229 -18.42 -5.39 11.41
C GLU A 229 -18.69 -5.77 9.95
N VAL A 230 -19.65 -6.67 9.76
CA VAL A 230 -20.06 -7.17 8.44
C VAL A 230 -21.33 -6.47 8.00
N LEU A 231 -21.24 -5.70 6.91
CA LEU A 231 -22.38 -4.97 6.37
C LEU A 231 -23.31 -5.87 5.55
N ALA A 232 -24.56 -5.44 5.40
CA ALA A 232 -25.55 -6.07 4.54
C ALA A 232 -25.16 -5.99 3.06
N ASN A 233 -25.50 -7.02 2.28
CA ASN A 233 -25.40 -6.99 0.81
C ASN A 233 -26.27 -5.90 0.13
N ASN A 234 -27.16 -5.26 0.90
CA ASN A 234 -28.12 -4.24 0.44
C ASN A 234 -27.76 -2.83 0.94
N ALA A 235 -26.52 -2.62 1.38
CA ALA A 235 -26.01 -1.27 1.65
C ALA A 235 -25.70 -0.59 0.31
N TYR A 236 -26.13 0.66 0.16
CA TYR A 236 -25.90 1.48 -1.02
C TYR A 236 -25.19 2.78 -0.62
N GLN A 237 -24.16 3.19 -1.34
CA GLN A 237 -23.49 4.47 -1.14
C GLN A 237 -23.46 5.26 -2.45
N PHE A 238 -23.78 6.54 -2.34
CA PHE A 238 -23.74 7.42 -3.48
C PHE A 238 -22.33 8.02 -3.65
N ASN A 239 -21.51 7.58 -4.60
CA ASN A 239 -20.18 8.16 -4.80
C ASN A 239 -20.21 9.31 -5.82
N ASP A 240 -20.15 10.56 -5.34
CA ASP A 240 -20.15 11.77 -6.16
C ASP A 240 -19.13 11.73 -7.33
N LEU A 241 -17.96 11.09 -7.14
CA LEU A 241 -16.89 11.00 -8.13
C LEU A 241 -17.25 10.11 -9.34
N LYS A 242 -18.00 9.03 -9.12
CA LYS A 242 -18.41 8.07 -10.17
C LYS A 242 -19.49 8.64 -11.09
N PHE A 243 -20.36 9.48 -10.54
CA PHE A 243 -21.52 10.00 -11.26
C PHE A 243 -21.27 11.37 -11.93
N ASN A 244 -20.02 11.85 -11.96
CA ASN A 244 -19.67 13.15 -12.55
C ASN A 244 -20.15 13.32 -14.01
N GLY A 245 -20.43 12.24 -14.75
CA GLY A 245 -21.02 12.27 -16.11
C GLY A 245 -22.56 12.23 -16.19
N PHE A 246 -23.28 11.98 -15.10
CA PHE A 246 -24.74 11.83 -15.07
C PHE A 246 -25.48 13.05 -14.50
N TYR A 247 -24.77 14.02 -13.94
CA TYR A 247 -25.37 15.26 -13.44
C TYR A 247 -25.81 16.16 -14.60
N THR A 248 -27.00 16.74 -14.49
CA THR A 248 -27.30 17.96 -15.22
C THR A 248 -26.61 19.11 -14.48
N GLU A 249 -25.74 19.84 -15.17
CA GLU A 249 -24.99 20.98 -14.61
C GLU A 249 -25.97 22.05 -14.11
N THR A 250 -26.35 21.98 -12.83
CA THR A 250 -26.76 23.16 -12.08
C THR A 250 -25.72 23.41 -11.00
N SER A 251 -24.94 24.45 -11.27
CA SER A 251 -24.00 25.13 -10.39
C SER A 251 -24.60 25.37 -9.01
N SER A 252 -24.30 24.50 -8.06
CA SER A 252 -24.58 24.77 -6.65
C SER A 252 -23.61 23.99 -5.78
N GLN A 253 -22.56 24.69 -5.38
CA GLN A 253 -21.74 24.48 -4.19
C GLN A 253 -21.66 23.02 -3.69
N ARG A 254 -20.55 22.35 -4.02
CA ARG A 254 -20.04 21.21 -3.24
C ARG A 254 -19.83 21.68 -1.80
N ARG A 255 -20.85 21.55 -0.97
CA ARG A 255 -20.62 21.30 0.44
C ARG A 255 -20.10 19.87 0.49
N ASN A 256 -19.00 19.68 1.21
CA ASN A 256 -18.49 18.37 1.59
C ASN A 256 -19.59 17.67 2.40
N TYR A 257 -20.50 17.03 1.70
CA TYR A 257 -21.44 16.12 2.31
C TYR A 257 -20.81 14.76 2.19
N GLU A 258 -20.49 14.15 3.33
CA GLU A 258 -20.21 12.72 3.40
C GLU A 258 -21.31 12.00 2.63
N ASN A 259 -20.90 11.20 1.66
CA ASN A 259 -21.79 10.41 0.83
C ASN A 259 -22.55 9.41 1.72
N PRO A 260 -23.85 9.62 1.98
CA PRO A 260 -24.57 8.84 2.97
C PRO A 260 -24.66 7.38 2.52
N VAL A 261 -24.36 6.46 3.44
CA VAL A 261 -24.61 5.03 3.26
C VAL A 261 -26.07 4.77 3.62
N HIS A 262 -26.84 4.30 2.64
CA HIS A 262 -28.25 3.96 2.79
C HIS A 262 -28.42 2.45 2.89
N TYR A 263 -29.28 2.02 3.82
CA TYR A 263 -29.62 0.61 4.01
C TYR A 263 -30.96 0.31 3.34
N GLY A 264 -30.96 -0.59 2.35
CA GLY A 264 -32.15 -1.01 1.62
C GLY A 264 -32.51 -0.09 0.45
N GLU A 265 -33.13 -0.67 -0.58
CA GLU A 265 -33.49 0.02 -1.82
C GLU A 265 -34.49 1.16 -1.59
N ASP A 266 -35.48 0.95 -0.72
CA ASP A 266 -36.52 1.96 -0.45
C ASP A 266 -35.96 3.28 0.09
N LYS A 267 -34.93 3.20 0.94
CA LYS A 267 -34.27 4.39 1.49
C LYS A 267 -33.42 5.11 0.44
N LEU A 268 -32.80 4.36 -0.46
CA LEU A 268 -32.08 4.90 -1.60
C LEU A 268 -33.04 5.62 -2.56
N PHE A 269 -34.16 5.00 -2.92
CA PHE A 269 -35.20 5.61 -3.76
C PHE A 269 -35.78 6.86 -3.12
N ALA A 270 -36.12 6.83 -1.83
CA ALA A 270 -36.61 8.00 -1.11
C ALA A 270 -35.59 9.17 -1.12
N PHE A 271 -34.29 8.88 -1.05
CA PHE A 271 -33.23 9.89 -1.16
C PHE A 271 -33.09 10.46 -2.57
N LEU A 272 -33.12 9.59 -3.60
CA LEU A 272 -33.05 10.00 -5.00
C LEU A 272 -34.25 10.87 -5.39
N GLU A 273 -35.46 10.47 -4.99
CA GLU A 273 -36.69 11.24 -5.23
C GLU A 273 -36.64 12.62 -4.56
N LYS A 274 -36.11 12.70 -3.33
CA LYS A 274 -35.93 13.97 -2.61
C LYS A 274 -34.95 14.93 -3.30
N ASN A 275 -34.01 14.40 -4.08
CA ASN A 275 -32.98 15.15 -4.83
C ASN A 275 -33.20 15.06 -6.36
N THR A 276 -34.47 15.10 -6.78
CA THR A 276 -34.90 14.88 -8.17
C THR A 276 -34.20 15.77 -9.18
N SER A 277 -33.90 17.04 -8.84
CA SER A 277 -33.22 17.99 -9.73
C SER A 277 -31.78 17.61 -10.08
N ARG A 278 -31.07 16.91 -9.19
CA ARG A 278 -29.65 16.52 -9.37
C ARG A 278 -29.50 15.17 -10.08
N PHE A 279 -30.49 14.28 -9.93
CA PHE A 279 -30.43 12.88 -10.36
C PHE A 279 -31.46 12.48 -11.43
N VAL A 280 -32.00 13.44 -12.18
CA VAL A 280 -33.04 13.20 -13.21
C VAL A 280 -32.66 12.05 -14.16
N ASN A 281 -31.40 11.97 -14.59
CA ASN A 281 -30.93 10.93 -15.51
C ASN A 281 -30.89 9.55 -14.83
N ILE A 282 -30.37 9.48 -13.61
CA ILE A 282 -30.30 8.24 -12.81
C ILE A 282 -31.72 7.71 -12.50
N LEU A 283 -32.66 8.59 -12.16
CA LEU A 283 -34.05 8.24 -11.91
C LEU A 283 -34.81 7.79 -13.16
N LYS A 284 -34.52 8.39 -14.32
CA LYS A 284 -35.09 7.95 -15.61
C LYS A 284 -34.57 6.56 -16.01
N ASP A 285 -33.27 6.34 -15.84
CA ASP A 285 -32.64 5.08 -16.19
C ASP A 285 -33.02 3.95 -15.22
N LEU A 286 -33.19 4.22 -13.92
CA LEU A 286 -33.72 3.27 -12.92
C LEU A 286 -35.17 2.85 -13.18
N ASN A 287 -35.95 3.71 -13.83
CA ASN A 287 -37.35 3.45 -14.20
C ASN A 287 -37.50 2.82 -15.59
N SER A 288 -36.40 2.56 -16.31
CA SER A 288 -36.39 1.93 -17.64
C SER A 288 -35.63 0.59 -17.60
N ASP A 289 -36.10 -0.42 -18.36
CA ASP A 289 -35.54 -1.77 -18.59
C ASP A 289 -34.77 -2.45 -17.42
N ASP A 290 -35.21 -3.65 -17.02
CA ASP A 290 -34.65 -4.43 -15.89
C ASP A 290 -33.12 -4.59 -15.89
N LYS A 291 -32.48 -4.62 -17.07
CA LYS A 291 -31.01 -4.71 -17.20
C LYS A 291 -30.28 -3.44 -16.74
N LYS A 292 -30.69 -2.26 -17.21
CA LYS A 292 -30.03 -0.98 -16.84
C LYS A 292 -30.21 -0.66 -15.36
N ARG A 293 -31.38 -0.97 -14.81
CA ARG A 293 -31.64 -0.88 -13.37
C ARG A 293 -30.66 -1.73 -12.56
N SER A 294 -30.41 -2.98 -12.99
CA SER A 294 -29.47 -3.87 -12.30
C SER A 294 -28.01 -3.38 -12.37
N GLU A 295 -27.62 -2.78 -13.49
CA GLU A 295 -26.30 -2.17 -13.68
C GLU A 295 -26.11 -0.93 -12.79
N ILE A 296 -27.10 -0.05 -12.70
CA ILE A 296 -27.02 1.15 -11.85
C ILE A 296 -27.06 0.78 -10.37
N LEU A 297 -27.88 -0.19 -9.97
CA LEU A 297 -27.93 -0.67 -8.58
C LEU A 297 -26.62 -1.35 -8.18
N SER A 298 -25.94 -2.07 -9.08
CA SER A 298 -24.62 -2.63 -8.78
C SER A 298 -23.55 -1.54 -8.59
N LEU A 299 -23.63 -0.44 -9.34
CA LEU A 299 -22.73 0.72 -9.16
C LEU A 299 -22.92 1.43 -7.81
N LEU A 300 -24.15 1.44 -7.30
CA LEU A 300 -24.52 2.09 -6.03
C LEU A 300 -24.29 1.18 -4.82
N LYS A 301 -24.01 -0.11 -4.99
CA LYS A 301 -23.78 -1.03 -3.87
C LYS A 301 -22.52 -0.64 -3.11
N TYR A 302 -22.68 -0.45 -1.81
CA TYR A 302 -21.59 -0.26 -0.88
C TYR A 302 -21.06 -1.61 -0.45
N GLU A 303 -19.92 -2.02 -1.01
CA GLU A 303 -19.23 -3.25 -0.60
C GLU A 303 -18.30 -3.03 0.62
N GLY A 304 -18.30 -1.82 1.20
CA GLY A 304 -17.48 -1.45 2.34
C GLY A 304 -16.02 -1.16 2.00
N LYS A 305 -15.21 -0.99 3.05
CA LYS A 305 -13.73 -0.98 2.96
C LYS A 305 -13.18 -2.38 2.73
N THR A 306 -13.71 -3.10 1.75
CA THR A 306 -13.16 -4.36 1.26
C THR A 306 -12.25 -4.05 0.08
N LEU A 307 -11.32 -4.96 -0.24
CA LEU A 307 -10.47 -4.79 -1.41
C LEU A 307 -11.33 -4.62 -2.68
N LYS A 308 -12.41 -5.40 -2.80
CA LYS A 308 -13.35 -5.34 -3.92
C LYS A 308 -14.07 -3.99 -3.99
N GLY A 309 -14.62 -3.51 -2.86
CA GLY A 309 -15.29 -2.21 -2.78
C GLY A 309 -14.34 -1.06 -3.11
N LEU A 310 -13.14 -1.06 -2.54
CA LEU A 310 -12.16 -0.03 -2.83
C LEU A 310 -11.67 -0.08 -4.28
N LEU A 311 -11.41 -1.28 -4.84
CA LEU A 311 -11.08 -1.42 -6.26
C LEU A 311 -12.21 -0.94 -7.17
N HIS A 312 -13.47 -1.17 -6.78
CA HIS A 312 -14.63 -0.66 -7.48
C HIS A 312 -14.75 0.86 -7.37
N GLU A 313 -14.29 1.46 -6.27
CA GLU A 313 -14.26 2.90 -6.05
C GLU A 313 -13.12 3.63 -6.76
N LEU A 314 -12.06 2.92 -7.17
CA LEU A 314 -10.92 3.51 -7.86
C LEU A 314 -11.33 4.14 -9.20
N VAL A 315 -11.13 5.46 -9.30
CA VAL A 315 -11.27 6.19 -10.57
C VAL A 315 -9.91 6.30 -11.25
N PHE A 316 -9.85 5.82 -12.49
CA PHE A 316 -8.67 5.94 -13.35
C PHE A 316 -8.82 7.17 -14.24
N SER A 317 -7.80 8.01 -14.28
CA SER A 317 -7.72 9.07 -15.30
C SER A 317 -6.30 9.56 -15.48
N GLU A 318 -6.05 10.31 -16.55
CA GLU A 318 -4.81 11.06 -16.70
C GLU A 318 -4.75 12.19 -15.67
N ILE A 319 -3.54 12.59 -15.29
CA ILE A 319 -3.35 13.77 -14.44
C ILE A 319 -3.84 15.02 -15.19
N GLY A 320 -4.73 15.76 -14.55
CA GLY A 320 -5.40 16.92 -15.11
C GLY A 320 -6.67 17.22 -14.34
N TYR A 321 -7.19 18.43 -14.47
CA TYR A 321 -8.45 18.80 -13.84
C TYR A 321 -9.60 18.49 -14.79
N HIS A 322 -10.48 17.55 -14.43
CA HIS A 322 -11.71 17.27 -15.17
C HIS A 322 -12.81 18.30 -14.84
N LYS A 323 -12.53 19.58 -15.07
CA LYS A 323 -13.52 20.65 -14.91
C LYS A 323 -13.75 21.32 -16.26
N THR A 324 -14.94 21.16 -16.80
CA THR A 324 -15.43 21.82 -18.01
C THR A 324 -15.55 23.32 -17.78
N LEU A 325 -14.44 24.06 -17.92
CA LEU A 325 -14.47 25.51 -17.95
C LEU A 325 -14.99 25.96 -19.31
N ARG A 326 -16.21 26.49 -19.35
CA ARG A 326 -16.92 26.87 -20.59
C ARG A 326 -16.40 28.13 -21.27
N ASP A 327 -15.52 28.91 -20.63
CA ASP A 327 -15.35 30.32 -21.01
C ASP A 327 -14.01 30.66 -21.70
N ASN A 328 -12.98 29.81 -21.70
CA ASN A 328 -11.70 30.09 -22.41
C ASN A 328 -10.92 28.82 -22.78
N LYS A 329 -10.70 28.59 -24.09
CA LYS A 329 -10.03 27.39 -24.62
C LYS A 329 -8.59 27.22 -24.09
N TRP A 330 -7.78 28.27 -24.07
CA TRP A 330 -6.39 28.20 -23.61
C TRP A 330 -6.25 27.94 -22.11
N ILE A 331 -7.17 28.49 -21.31
CA ILE A 331 -7.20 28.26 -19.87
C ILE A 331 -7.59 26.80 -19.59
N ALA A 332 -8.59 26.28 -20.33
CA ALA A 332 -8.94 24.87 -20.27
C ALA A 332 -7.76 23.97 -20.66
N GLU A 333 -7.04 24.29 -21.74
CA GLU A 333 -5.82 23.55 -22.13
C GLU A 333 -4.74 23.57 -21.04
N LEU A 334 -4.46 24.71 -20.40
CA LEU A 334 -3.44 24.79 -19.33
C LEU A 334 -3.85 24.03 -18.06
N ILE A 335 -5.13 24.07 -17.72
CA ILE A 335 -5.70 23.35 -16.57
C ILE A 335 -5.75 21.84 -16.86
N ASP A 336 -6.07 21.46 -18.09
CA ASP A 336 -5.98 20.07 -18.56
C ASP A 336 -4.55 19.53 -18.51
N LEU A 337 -3.54 20.39 -18.71
CA LEU A 337 -2.13 20.03 -18.51
C LEU A 337 -1.73 19.85 -17.04
N GLY A 338 -2.62 20.17 -16.10
CA GLY A 338 -2.39 20.08 -14.65
C GLY A 338 -1.83 21.36 -14.02
N LYS A 339 -1.83 22.49 -14.72
CA LYS A 339 -1.34 23.77 -14.17
C LYS A 339 -2.39 24.42 -13.26
N VAL A 340 -1.91 24.94 -12.13
CA VAL A 340 -2.74 25.55 -11.08
C VAL A 340 -2.38 27.02 -10.95
N PRO A 341 -3.37 27.94 -10.91
CA PRO A 341 -3.10 29.32 -10.60
C PRO A 341 -2.89 29.45 -9.09
N LEU A 342 -1.67 29.78 -8.67
CA LEU A 342 -1.32 29.98 -7.26
C LEU A 342 -0.99 31.44 -6.98
N LEU A 343 -1.24 31.87 -5.74
CA LEU A 343 -0.85 33.20 -5.29
C LEU A 343 0.66 33.25 -5.09
N HIS A 344 1.31 34.11 -5.85
CA HIS A 344 2.75 34.31 -5.88
C HIS A 344 3.10 35.66 -5.25
N HIS A 345 4.02 35.62 -4.29
CA HIS A 345 4.58 36.80 -3.64
C HIS A 345 5.84 37.25 -4.36
N LEU A 346 5.82 38.47 -4.89
CA LEU A 346 6.97 39.09 -5.52
C LEU A 346 8.00 39.52 -4.47
N LYS A 347 9.27 39.57 -4.87
CA LYS A 347 10.36 40.09 -4.03
C LYS A 347 10.13 41.54 -3.57
N SER A 348 9.41 42.33 -4.36
CA SER A 348 9.01 43.70 -4.05
C SER A 348 7.85 43.81 -3.05
N GLY A 349 7.33 42.68 -2.55
CA GLY A 349 6.21 42.62 -1.60
C GLY A 349 4.81 42.60 -2.25
N GLY A 350 4.72 42.76 -3.58
CA GLY A 350 3.47 42.64 -4.32
C GLY A 350 2.93 41.21 -4.34
N LYS A 351 1.61 41.04 -4.45
CA LYS A 351 0.94 39.76 -4.67
C LYS A 351 0.42 39.69 -6.10
N MET A 352 0.74 38.62 -6.81
CA MET A 352 0.17 38.32 -8.13
C MET A 352 -0.27 36.86 -8.19
N VAL A 353 -0.97 36.48 -9.24
CA VAL A 353 -1.32 35.08 -9.51
C VAL A 353 -0.42 34.57 -10.64
N SER A 354 0.09 33.37 -10.50
CA SER A 354 0.97 32.76 -11.50
C SER A 354 0.69 31.28 -11.62
N TRP A 355 0.98 30.72 -12.79
CA TRP A 355 0.82 29.30 -13.05
C TRP A 355 1.93 28.50 -12.37
N TYR A 356 1.55 27.36 -11.82
CA TYR A 356 2.47 26.40 -11.25
C TYR A 356 2.06 24.97 -11.64
N HIS A 357 3.07 24.11 -11.85
CA HIS A 357 2.88 22.67 -11.97
C HIS A 357 4.02 21.92 -11.28
N GLY A 358 3.70 20.71 -10.83
CA GLY A 358 4.67 19.75 -10.31
C GLY A 358 5.44 19.02 -11.42
N PRO A 359 6.24 18.00 -11.06
CA PRO A 359 6.98 17.17 -12.01
C PRO A 359 6.09 16.25 -12.85
N PHE A 360 4.82 16.07 -12.47
CA PHE A 360 3.89 15.17 -13.13
C PHE A 360 2.97 15.97 -14.05
N VAL A 361 3.00 15.63 -15.33
CA VAL A 361 2.31 16.35 -16.40
C VAL A 361 1.55 15.38 -17.30
N ARG A 362 0.60 15.91 -18.05
CA ARG A 362 -0.13 15.16 -19.08
C ARG A 362 0.81 14.65 -20.19
N SER A 363 0.51 13.50 -20.79
CA SER A 363 1.33 12.85 -21.84
C SER A 363 1.66 13.76 -23.03
N GLY A 364 0.71 14.61 -23.42
CA GLY A 364 0.88 15.59 -24.50
C GLY A 364 1.79 16.78 -24.16
N TYR A 365 2.17 16.97 -22.90
CA TYR A 365 3.09 18.05 -22.51
C TYR A 365 4.54 17.65 -22.78
N ASN A 366 5.27 18.52 -23.48
CA ASN A 366 6.70 18.33 -23.68
C ASN A 366 7.41 19.68 -23.75
N VAL A 367 8.15 20.02 -22.71
CA VAL A 367 9.09 21.14 -22.71
C VAL A 367 10.49 20.57 -22.64
N VAL A 368 11.37 21.06 -23.52
CA VAL A 368 12.74 20.57 -23.61
C VAL A 368 13.70 21.76 -23.63
N PHE A 369 14.82 21.61 -22.92
CA PHE A 369 15.92 22.59 -22.93
C PHE A 369 16.94 22.25 -24.00
N LYS A 370 17.53 23.28 -24.61
CA LYS A 370 18.51 23.13 -25.69
C LYS A 370 19.67 22.22 -25.25
N GLY A 371 20.00 21.25 -26.11
CA GLY A 371 21.00 20.22 -25.85
C GLY A 371 20.60 19.13 -24.84
N PHE A 372 19.39 19.16 -24.28
CA PHE A 372 18.80 18.07 -23.50
C PHE A 372 17.67 17.36 -24.26
N SER A 373 17.65 17.52 -25.58
CA SER A 373 16.77 16.79 -26.51
C SER A 373 17.56 15.75 -27.32
N ILE A 374 16.84 14.86 -28.02
CA ILE A 374 17.39 14.00 -29.07
C ILE A 374 18.01 14.86 -30.18
N ASN A 375 17.39 16.00 -30.49
CA ASN A 375 17.89 17.02 -31.41
C ASN A 375 18.58 18.16 -30.63
N PRO A 376 19.91 18.32 -30.71
CA PRO A 376 20.65 19.27 -29.85
C PRO A 376 20.25 20.75 -30.02
N GLU A 377 19.75 21.12 -31.21
CA GLU A 377 19.33 22.48 -31.54
C GLU A 377 17.91 22.82 -31.07
N GLU A 378 17.11 21.81 -30.70
CA GLU A 378 15.72 21.96 -30.34
C GLU A 378 15.56 22.21 -28.84
N GLY A 379 14.74 23.20 -28.48
CA GLY A 379 14.40 23.53 -27.08
C GLY A 379 14.77 24.95 -26.67
N ILE A 380 14.45 25.28 -25.43
CA ILE A 380 14.69 26.61 -24.85
C ILE A 380 16.17 26.77 -24.53
N ASP A 381 16.79 27.84 -25.04
CA ASP A 381 18.20 28.14 -24.79
C ASP A 381 18.38 28.72 -23.38
N LEU A 382 19.23 28.06 -22.58
CA LEU A 382 19.57 28.46 -21.21
C LEU A 382 20.94 29.16 -21.13
N GLY A 383 21.64 29.30 -22.26
CA GLY A 383 23.02 29.79 -22.33
C GLY A 383 24.07 28.71 -22.06
N GLU A 384 25.31 29.12 -21.77
CA GLU A 384 26.43 28.20 -21.55
C GLU A 384 26.51 27.65 -20.11
N ASN A 385 26.04 28.44 -19.14
CA ASN A 385 26.12 28.14 -17.72
C ASN A 385 24.76 27.66 -17.19
N ILE A 386 24.79 26.85 -16.15
CA ILE A 386 23.57 26.51 -15.41
C ILE A 386 22.95 27.81 -14.86
N PRO A 387 21.61 27.94 -14.86
CA PRO A 387 20.94 29.06 -14.22
C PRO A 387 21.41 29.26 -12.77
N ASP A 388 22.00 30.43 -12.53
CA ASP A 388 22.46 30.94 -11.25
C ASP A 388 21.31 31.43 -10.36
N HIS A 389 20.20 31.86 -10.97
CA HIS A 389 19.03 32.43 -10.33
C HIS A 389 17.74 31.81 -10.88
N SER A 390 16.71 31.69 -10.02
CA SER A 390 15.40 31.16 -10.41
C SER A 390 14.69 31.99 -11.49
N GLU A 391 14.99 33.28 -11.58
CA GLU A 391 14.35 34.22 -12.53
C GLU A 391 14.59 33.84 -13.99
N LYS A 392 15.71 33.18 -14.31
CA LYS A 392 16.00 32.68 -15.66
C LYS A 392 15.04 31.58 -16.12
N LEU A 393 14.29 30.98 -15.19
CA LEU A 393 13.35 29.88 -15.43
C LEU A 393 11.89 30.30 -15.22
N ILE A 394 11.61 31.60 -15.17
CA ILE A 394 10.25 32.12 -15.18
C ILE A 394 9.83 32.31 -16.64
N PHE A 395 8.75 31.66 -17.04
CA PHE A 395 8.21 31.80 -18.39
C PHE A 395 6.98 32.72 -18.40
N TYR A 396 6.75 33.41 -19.51
CA TYR A 396 5.57 34.25 -19.70
C TYR A 396 4.63 33.59 -20.72
N SER A 397 3.42 33.24 -20.30
CA SER A 397 2.39 32.73 -21.20
C SER A 397 1.71 33.91 -21.89
N LYS A 398 1.91 34.04 -23.21
CA LYS A 398 1.26 35.09 -24.00
C LYS A 398 -0.26 34.93 -24.06
N ASP A 399 -0.76 33.69 -23.96
CA ASP A 399 -2.18 33.39 -24.11
C ASP A 399 -3.00 33.78 -22.86
N THR A 400 -2.40 33.66 -21.67
CA THR A 400 -3.06 34.02 -20.40
C THR A 400 -2.58 35.34 -19.82
N ASN A 401 -1.52 35.95 -20.38
CA ASN A 401 -0.82 37.10 -19.82
C ASN A 401 -0.35 36.89 -18.36
N MET A 402 -0.08 35.65 -17.99
CA MET A 402 0.39 35.26 -16.66
C MET A 402 1.79 34.64 -16.72
N LEU A 403 2.53 34.77 -15.62
CA LEU A 403 3.81 34.09 -15.44
C LEU A 403 3.59 32.61 -15.11
N ASP A 404 4.50 31.78 -15.57
CA ASP A 404 4.64 30.37 -15.21
C ASP A 404 5.91 30.20 -14.38
N LEU A 405 5.73 29.75 -13.13
CA LEU A 405 6.78 29.55 -12.16
C LEU A 405 7.12 28.08 -11.93
N GLY A 406 6.56 27.12 -12.69
CA GLY A 406 6.82 25.69 -12.48
C GLY A 406 8.31 25.36 -12.38
N TYR A 407 9.10 25.76 -13.38
CA TYR A 407 10.55 25.50 -13.44
C TYR A 407 11.37 26.36 -12.47
N ALA A 408 11.00 27.62 -12.27
CA ALA A 408 11.63 28.50 -11.28
C ALA A 408 11.47 27.97 -9.85
N ALA A 409 10.27 27.47 -9.52
CA ALA A 409 9.96 26.85 -8.24
C ALA A 409 10.71 25.51 -8.07
N ALA A 410 10.82 24.69 -9.12
CA ALA A 410 11.63 23.47 -9.11
C ALA A 410 13.11 23.78 -8.79
N TRP A 411 13.68 24.80 -9.44
CA TRP A 411 15.05 25.25 -9.16
C TRP A 411 15.22 25.72 -7.71
N GLN A 412 14.28 26.52 -7.22
CA GLN A 412 14.34 27.01 -5.84
C GLN A 412 14.22 25.87 -4.82
N LEU A 413 13.34 24.90 -5.09
CA LEU A 413 13.16 23.70 -4.28
C LEU A 413 14.44 22.87 -4.22
N GLY A 414 15.08 22.60 -5.36
CA GLY A 414 16.34 21.86 -5.40
C GLY A 414 17.43 22.50 -4.55
N ARG A 415 17.53 23.84 -4.61
CA ARG A 415 18.46 24.60 -3.77
C ARG A 415 18.11 24.49 -2.28
N LEU A 416 16.84 24.59 -1.90
CA LEU A 416 16.38 24.47 -0.51
C LEU A 416 16.64 23.06 0.06
N LEU A 417 16.35 22.01 -0.71
CA LEU A 417 16.57 20.61 -0.30
C LEU A 417 18.05 20.34 0.02
N VAL A 418 18.96 20.87 -0.80
CA VAL A 418 20.41 20.74 -0.55
C VAL A 418 20.85 21.56 0.64
N MET A 419 20.34 22.79 0.77
CA MET A 419 20.70 23.67 1.89
C MET A 419 20.32 23.08 3.25
N ASN A 420 19.30 22.22 3.29
CA ASN A 420 18.94 21.47 4.50
C ASN A 420 20.02 20.44 4.92
N ASN A 421 20.88 20.00 4.00
CA ASN A 421 21.95 19.05 4.26
C ASN A 421 23.35 19.69 4.17
N VAL A 422 23.84 20.18 5.31
CA VAL A 422 25.13 20.88 5.43
C VAL A 422 26.31 20.07 4.88
N LYS A 423 26.31 18.74 5.07
CA LYS A 423 27.37 17.85 4.58
C LYS A 423 27.41 17.82 3.04
N VAL A 424 26.24 17.66 2.41
CA VAL A 424 26.12 17.69 0.94
C VAL A 424 26.56 19.04 0.40
N VAL A 425 26.17 20.16 1.03
CA VAL A 425 26.57 21.51 0.63
C VAL A 425 28.10 21.69 0.64
N GLN A 426 28.77 21.25 1.70
CA GLN A 426 30.23 21.35 1.83
C GLN A 426 30.94 20.53 0.76
N GLU A 427 30.46 19.29 0.52
CA GLU A 427 31.02 18.42 -0.52
C GLU A 427 30.81 18.98 -1.93
N ILE A 428 29.63 19.50 -2.26
CA ILE A 428 29.37 20.14 -3.57
C ILE A 428 30.31 21.33 -3.78
N LYS A 429 30.47 22.20 -2.76
CA LYS A 429 31.36 23.37 -2.86
C LYS A 429 32.81 22.95 -3.06
N LYS A 430 33.29 21.97 -2.27
CA LYS A 430 34.65 21.45 -2.38
C LYS A 430 34.91 20.83 -3.74
N TRP A 431 34.02 19.97 -4.21
CA TRP A 431 34.13 19.30 -5.50
C TRP A 431 34.15 20.30 -6.67
N LYS A 432 33.22 21.26 -6.70
CA LYS A 432 33.19 22.30 -7.74
C LYS A 432 34.41 23.22 -7.69
N HIS A 433 34.91 23.53 -6.50
CA HIS A 433 36.12 24.32 -6.33
C HIS A 433 37.34 23.60 -6.91
N GLN A 434 37.49 22.30 -6.63
CA GLN A 434 38.55 21.48 -7.19
C GLN A 434 38.44 21.34 -8.72
N LEU A 435 37.23 21.18 -9.27
CA LEU A 435 37.01 21.19 -10.72
C LEU A 435 37.48 22.51 -11.34
N ARG A 436 37.14 23.63 -10.72
CA ARG A 436 37.56 24.96 -11.19
C ARG A 436 39.07 25.14 -11.15
N ILE A 437 39.73 24.67 -10.08
CA ILE A 437 41.19 24.69 -9.99
C ILE A 437 41.81 23.86 -11.12
N ASN A 438 41.28 22.66 -11.38
CA ASN A 438 41.77 21.80 -12.46
C ASN A 438 41.60 22.46 -13.85
N GLU A 439 40.49 23.15 -14.10
CA GLU A 439 40.33 23.93 -15.34
C GLU A 439 41.37 25.02 -15.47
N LEU A 440 41.63 25.77 -14.39
CA LEU A 440 42.61 26.86 -14.39
C LEU A 440 44.04 26.34 -14.61
N ILE A 441 44.38 25.20 -14.00
CA ILE A 441 45.66 24.51 -14.24
C ILE A 441 45.76 24.08 -15.71
N LEU A 442 44.69 23.52 -16.28
CA LEU A 442 44.69 23.11 -17.68
C LEU A 442 44.86 24.31 -18.63
N SER A 443 44.18 25.43 -18.38
CA SER A 443 44.38 26.65 -19.17
C SER A 443 45.80 27.21 -19.01
N GLN A 444 46.34 27.20 -17.80
CA GLN A 444 47.72 27.64 -17.54
C GLN A 444 48.73 26.76 -18.28
N ASN A 445 48.57 25.43 -18.23
CA ASN A 445 49.47 24.49 -18.93
C ASN A 445 49.41 24.65 -20.45
N GLN A 446 48.25 25.04 -21.00
CA GLN A 446 48.09 25.34 -22.42
C GLN A 446 48.77 26.66 -22.83
N GLU A 447 48.71 27.67 -21.97
CA GLU A 447 49.29 29.00 -22.22
C GLU A 447 50.80 29.06 -21.89
N TYR A 448 51.25 28.32 -20.88
CA TYR A 448 52.63 28.30 -20.37
C TYR A 448 53.22 26.88 -20.42
N SER A 449 53.67 26.48 -21.60
CA SER A 449 54.23 25.14 -21.89
C SER A 449 55.47 24.69 -21.07
N PRO A 450 56.35 25.55 -20.49
CA PRO A 450 57.54 25.08 -19.79
C PRO A 450 57.31 24.51 -18.39
N VAL A 451 56.18 24.83 -17.74
CA VAL A 451 55.87 24.36 -16.37
C VAL A 451 54.44 23.80 -16.36
N ASN A 452 54.32 22.50 -16.60
CA ASN A 452 53.04 21.81 -16.48
C ASN A 452 52.77 21.46 -15.02
N LEU A 453 51.73 22.06 -14.44
CA LEU A 453 51.22 21.67 -13.13
C LEU A 453 50.41 20.37 -13.24
N SER A 454 50.54 19.51 -12.23
CA SER A 454 49.81 18.24 -12.15
C SER A 454 48.31 18.47 -11.97
N VAL A 455 47.49 17.72 -12.71
CA VAL A 455 46.03 17.76 -12.63
C VAL A 455 45.52 16.53 -11.89
N ASP A 456 44.62 16.72 -10.93
CA ASP A 456 43.97 15.61 -10.24
C ASP A 456 42.75 15.12 -11.06
N ASN A 457 42.91 13.97 -11.71
CA ASN A 457 41.85 13.37 -12.53
C ASN A 457 40.74 12.70 -11.69
N SER A 458 40.96 12.44 -10.40
CA SER A 458 39.96 11.80 -9.53
C SER A 458 38.74 12.71 -9.28
N VAL A 459 38.94 14.03 -9.30
CA VAL A 459 37.90 15.06 -9.14
C VAL A 459 36.82 14.99 -10.24
N ARG A 460 37.11 14.34 -11.37
CA ARG A 460 36.14 14.15 -12.47
C ARG A 460 34.99 13.20 -12.10
N GLN A 461 35.12 12.43 -11.03
CA GLN A 461 34.06 11.56 -10.54
C GLN A 461 33.18 12.30 -9.53
N LEU A 462 31.86 12.10 -9.63
CA LEU A 462 30.91 12.68 -8.68
C LEU A 462 31.05 11.97 -7.32
N PRO A 463 31.28 12.71 -6.21
CA PRO A 463 31.34 12.13 -4.87
C PRO A 463 30.11 11.29 -4.52
N GLU A 464 30.32 10.17 -3.82
CA GLU A 464 29.27 9.19 -3.53
C GLU A 464 28.10 9.76 -2.74
N LEU A 465 28.40 10.67 -1.81
CA LEU A 465 27.42 11.34 -0.97
C LEU A 465 26.46 12.22 -1.81
N ILE A 466 26.99 12.93 -2.80
CA ILE A 466 26.20 13.74 -3.74
C ILE A 466 25.40 12.82 -4.67
N ARG A 467 26.02 11.74 -5.16
CA ARG A 467 25.36 10.74 -6.01
C ARG A 467 24.14 10.12 -5.32
N ASN A 468 24.28 9.65 -4.09
CA ASN A 468 23.19 9.01 -3.34
C ASN A 468 22.08 10.03 -3.01
N PHE A 469 22.46 11.25 -2.66
CA PHE A 469 21.50 12.32 -2.41
C PHE A 469 20.64 12.64 -3.65
N ILE A 470 21.28 12.81 -4.82
CA ILE A 470 20.56 13.07 -6.06
C ILE A 470 19.66 11.89 -6.46
N LYS A 471 20.14 10.65 -6.29
CA LYS A 471 19.33 9.44 -6.53
C LYS A 471 18.05 9.43 -5.69
N ASN A 472 18.14 9.78 -4.40
CA ASN A 472 16.98 9.80 -3.51
C ASN A 472 15.97 10.89 -3.88
N ILE A 473 16.46 12.09 -4.21
CA ILE A 473 15.60 13.21 -4.62
C ILE A 473 14.86 12.90 -5.93
N VAL A 474 15.54 12.33 -6.92
CA VAL A 474 14.92 11.97 -8.20
C VAL A 474 13.89 10.84 -8.02
N LYS A 475 14.06 10.00 -7.00
CA LYS A 475 13.05 9.01 -6.57
C LYS A 475 11.94 9.59 -5.70
N PHE A 476 11.95 10.90 -5.43
CA PHE A 476 11.00 11.60 -4.56
C PHE A 476 10.94 11.05 -3.12
N VAL A 477 12.06 10.52 -2.61
CA VAL A 477 12.17 10.10 -1.22
C VAL A 477 12.27 11.34 -0.32
N ASP A 478 11.46 11.40 0.74
CA ASP A 478 11.36 12.55 1.66
C ASP A 478 11.06 13.89 0.96
N PHE A 479 10.20 13.84 -0.08
CA PHE A 479 9.89 14.99 -0.92
C PHE A 479 8.65 15.77 -0.43
N PRO A 480 8.63 17.12 -0.48
CA PRO A 480 7.46 17.90 -0.10
C PRO A 480 6.23 17.62 -0.96
N TYR A 481 5.17 17.09 -0.36
CA TYR A 481 3.94 16.67 -1.06
C TYR A 481 3.31 17.80 -1.91
N TYR A 482 3.21 19.01 -1.37
CA TYR A 482 2.60 20.17 -2.05
C TYR A 482 3.32 20.63 -3.33
N TYR A 483 4.59 20.27 -3.52
CA TYR A 483 5.31 20.54 -4.77
C TYR A 483 5.09 19.46 -5.83
N LEU A 484 4.60 18.28 -5.43
CA LEU A 484 4.22 17.20 -6.35
C LEU A 484 2.76 17.38 -6.80
N PHE A 485 1.88 17.57 -5.83
CA PHE A 485 0.44 17.75 -6.02
C PHE A 485 0.03 19.08 -5.36
N PRO A 486 0.07 20.20 -6.09
CA PRO A 486 -0.27 21.52 -5.54
C PRO A 486 -1.73 21.68 -5.10
N ASP A 487 -2.62 20.84 -5.62
CA ASP A 487 -4.04 20.83 -5.28
C ASP A 487 -4.47 19.38 -5.00
N GLU A 488 -5.28 19.19 -3.96
CA GLU A 488 -5.85 17.89 -3.58
C GLU A 488 -6.73 17.30 -4.69
N THR A 489 -7.32 18.15 -5.53
CA THR A 489 -8.17 17.71 -6.64
C THR A 489 -7.40 17.05 -7.79
N LEU A 490 -6.07 17.24 -7.88
CA LEU A 490 -5.23 16.52 -8.84
C LEU A 490 -5.16 15.04 -8.51
N LEU A 491 -5.10 14.68 -7.22
CA LEU A 491 -5.03 13.31 -6.74
C LEU A 491 -6.01 13.10 -5.56
N PRO A 492 -7.32 13.06 -5.82
CA PRO A 492 -8.32 12.83 -4.78
C PRO A 492 -8.22 11.41 -4.22
N GLU A 493 -8.76 11.20 -3.02
CA GLU A 493 -8.85 9.88 -2.40
C GLU A 493 -9.69 8.92 -3.26
N GLY A 494 -9.25 7.68 -3.40
CA GLY A 494 -9.88 6.68 -4.26
C GLY A 494 -9.59 6.88 -5.75
N SER A 495 -8.42 7.43 -6.11
CA SER A 495 -8.05 7.62 -7.51
C SER A 495 -6.67 7.07 -7.88
N ILE A 496 -6.56 6.62 -9.12
CA ILE A 496 -5.29 6.32 -9.78
C ILE A 496 -5.12 7.31 -10.93
N ARG A 497 -4.06 8.12 -10.85
CA ARG A 497 -3.72 9.12 -11.87
C ARG A 497 -2.47 8.72 -12.60
N TYR A 498 -2.57 8.48 -13.91
CA TYR A 498 -1.39 8.27 -14.74
C TYR A 498 -0.83 9.59 -15.25
N PHE A 499 0.49 9.67 -15.36
CA PHE A 499 1.20 10.89 -15.73
C PHE A 499 2.48 10.58 -16.50
N LYS A 500 2.99 11.60 -17.17
CA LYS A 500 4.33 11.65 -17.73
C LYS A 500 5.22 12.50 -16.81
N LEU A 501 6.48 12.10 -16.65
CA LEU A 501 7.46 12.91 -15.92
C LEU A 501 7.97 14.05 -16.80
N ASP A 502 7.94 15.27 -16.28
CA ASP A 502 8.58 16.42 -16.93
C ASP A 502 10.09 16.42 -16.66
N ASN A 503 10.85 15.98 -17.68
CA ASN A 503 12.31 15.98 -17.63
C ASN A 503 12.89 17.38 -17.43
N ALA A 504 12.29 18.43 -17.99
CA ALA A 504 12.75 19.80 -17.82
C ALA A 504 12.52 20.29 -16.38
N TRP A 505 11.45 19.85 -15.72
CA TRP A 505 11.21 20.15 -14.31
C TRP A 505 12.28 19.52 -13.42
N ILE A 506 12.59 18.24 -13.65
CA ILE A 506 13.66 17.53 -12.91
C ILE A 506 15.02 18.18 -13.16
N LEU A 507 15.34 18.53 -14.41
CA LEU A 507 16.57 19.24 -14.75
C LEU A 507 16.64 20.60 -14.04
N SER A 508 15.54 21.36 -13.99
CA SER A 508 15.47 22.65 -13.30
C SER A 508 15.76 22.50 -11.80
N MET A 509 15.20 21.47 -11.17
CA MET A 509 15.52 21.13 -9.78
C MET A 509 16.99 20.77 -9.59
N LEU A 510 17.57 19.95 -10.47
CA LEU A 510 19.00 19.61 -10.42
C LEU A 510 19.88 20.85 -10.62
N PHE A 511 19.50 21.77 -11.51
CA PHE A 511 20.18 23.06 -11.66
C PHE A 511 20.16 23.87 -10.36
N GLY A 512 19.05 23.83 -9.63
CA GLY A 512 18.94 24.41 -8.29
C GLY A 512 19.98 23.85 -7.31
N ILE A 513 20.14 22.52 -7.30
CA ILE A 513 21.13 21.82 -6.46
C ILE A 513 22.55 22.28 -6.80
N PHE A 514 22.90 22.27 -8.08
CA PHE A 514 24.25 22.60 -8.56
C PHE A 514 24.49 24.10 -8.73
N SER A 515 23.52 24.97 -8.45
CA SER A 515 23.71 26.42 -8.39
C SER A 515 24.63 26.85 -7.24
N ILE A 516 24.80 26.00 -6.22
CA ILE A 516 25.60 26.32 -5.03
C ILE A 516 27.10 26.25 -5.37
N GLY A 517 27.85 27.26 -4.93
CA GLY A 517 29.31 27.33 -5.13
C GLY A 517 29.69 28.10 -6.39
N ASN A 518 30.81 27.73 -7.01
CA ASN A 518 31.33 28.39 -8.22
C ASN A 518 30.42 28.18 -9.45
N ASP A 519 30.57 29.00 -10.49
CA ASP A 519 29.84 28.80 -11.74
C ASP A 519 30.09 27.40 -12.33
N PHE A 520 29.04 26.80 -12.90
CA PHE A 520 29.09 25.45 -13.44
C PHE A 520 28.49 25.42 -14.84
N LYS A 521 29.29 24.97 -15.82
CA LYS A 521 28.88 24.93 -17.23
C LYS A 521 27.94 23.76 -17.49
N ILE A 522 26.98 23.94 -18.39
CA ILE A 522 26.01 22.90 -18.77
C ILE A 522 26.71 21.67 -19.37
N ARG A 523 27.80 21.86 -20.12
CA ARG A 523 28.61 20.77 -20.69
C ARG A 523 29.19 19.87 -19.60
N ASP A 524 29.74 20.48 -18.55
CA ASP A 524 30.41 19.75 -17.47
C ASP A 524 29.39 19.07 -16.56
N PHE A 525 28.22 19.69 -16.36
CA PHE A 525 27.06 19.04 -15.72
C PHE A 525 26.62 17.77 -16.47
N LYS A 526 26.47 17.84 -17.79
CA LYS A 526 26.14 16.64 -18.59
C LYS A 526 27.20 15.56 -18.42
N ARG A 527 28.48 15.94 -18.53
CA ARG A 527 29.60 14.99 -18.48
C ARG A 527 29.77 14.31 -17.12
N TYR A 528 29.70 15.06 -16.03
CA TYR A 528 30.05 14.56 -14.70
C TYR A 528 28.85 14.08 -13.88
N VAL A 529 27.67 14.68 -14.10
CA VAL A 529 26.45 14.36 -13.34
C VAL A 529 25.57 13.38 -14.11
N LEU A 530 25.18 13.74 -15.34
CA LEU A 530 24.18 12.97 -16.10
C LEU A 530 24.74 11.70 -16.76
N HIS A 531 25.98 11.75 -17.27
CA HIS A 531 26.64 10.58 -17.88
C HIS A 531 27.26 9.60 -16.86
N ASN A 532 27.01 9.79 -15.57
CA ASN A 532 27.45 8.85 -14.55
C ASN A 532 26.60 7.57 -14.65
N SER A 533 27.23 6.40 -14.87
CA SER A 533 26.55 5.11 -15.08
C SER A 533 25.51 4.81 -13.99
N SER A 534 25.85 5.09 -12.74
CA SER A 534 24.98 4.91 -11.60
C SER A 534 23.73 5.81 -11.62
N PHE A 535 23.83 7.02 -12.17
CA PHE A 535 22.71 7.97 -12.21
C PHE A 535 21.84 7.76 -13.46
N SER A 536 22.44 7.41 -14.59
CA SER A 536 21.71 7.12 -15.84
C SER A 536 20.74 5.94 -15.73
N GLU A 537 20.96 5.03 -14.78
CA GLU A 537 19.99 3.97 -14.44
C GLU A 537 18.70 4.52 -13.81
N VAL A 538 18.79 5.63 -13.07
CA VAL A 538 17.68 6.23 -12.33
C VAL A 538 16.99 7.31 -13.15
N PHE A 539 17.75 8.14 -13.86
CA PHE A 539 17.19 9.19 -14.71
C PHE A 539 18.11 9.51 -15.89
N ASP A 540 17.51 9.44 -17.08
CA ASP A 540 18.08 9.78 -18.36
C ASP A 540 17.12 10.75 -19.05
N TYR A 541 17.59 11.98 -19.27
CA TYR A 541 16.81 13.05 -19.88
C TYR A 541 16.35 12.72 -21.32
N LYS A 542 16.97 11.72 -21.97
CA LYS A 542 16.59 11.28 -23.33
C LYS A 542 15.39 10.32 -23.32
N LYS A 543 15.10 9.69 -22.19
CA LYS A 543 13.99 8.75 -22.05
C LYS A 543 12.75 9.47 -21.57
N SER A 544 11.59 8.98 -22.01
CA SER A 544 10.30 9.40 -21.46
C SER A 544 9.92 8.44 -20.35
N TYR A 545 9.71 9.00 -19.16
CA TYR A 545 9.22 8.26 -18.01
C TYR A 545 7.72 8.47 -17.88
N THR A 546 6.97 7.39 -17.73
CA THR A 546 5.56 7.44 -17.38
C THR A 546 5.35 6.71 -16.06
N GLY A 547 4.27 7.04 -15.38
CA GLY A 547 3.97 6.44 -14.10
C GLY A 547 2.52 6.64 -13.74
N PHE A 548 2.15 6.10 -12.58
CA PHE A 548 0.86 6.37 -11.98
C PHE A 548 1.02 6.58 -10.48
N ALA A 549 0.20 7.48 -9.94
CA ALA A 549 0.07 7.74 -8.52
C ALA A 549 -1.25 7.15 -8.06
N MET A 550 -1.21 6.33 -7.01
CA MET A 550 -2.38 5.73 -6.39
C MET A 550 -2.62 6.40 -5.05
N HIS A 551 -3.79 6.98 -4.85
CA HIS A 551 -4.25 7.52 -3.58
C HIS A 551 -5.45 6.72 -3.09
N SER A 552 -5.20 5.80 -2.16
CA SER A 552 -6.24 4.90 -1.64
C SER A 552 -5.83 4.25 -0.33
N GLU A 553 -6.80 4.01 0.55
CA GLU A 553 -6.64 3.18 1.74
C GLU A 553 -6.20 1.74 1.43
N ILE A 554 -6.28 1.30 0.17
CA ILE A 554 -5.78 -0.02 -0.24
C ILE A 554 -4.30 -0.19 0.13
N ILE A 555 -3.49 0.87 0.04
CA ILE A 555 -2.05 0.80 0.29
C ILE A 555 -1.75 0.49 1.76
N SER A 556 -2.49 1.10 2.70
CA SER A 556 -2.33 0.86 4.13
C SER A 556 -2.92 -0.48 4.56
N ASN A 557 -4.08 -0.85 3.99
CA ASN A 557 -4.85 -2.00 4.42
C ASN A 557 -4.39 -3.32 3.76
N TRP A 558 -3.88 -3.26 2.53
CA TRP A 558 -3.32 -4.40 1.79
C TRP A 558 -1.89 -4.08 1.30
N PRO A 559 -0.90 -3.99 2.19
CA PRO A 559 0.49 -3.74 1.80
C PRO A 559 1.07 -4.85 0.93
N GLN A 560 0.46 -6.04 0.94
CA GLN A 560 0.86 -7.22 0.15
C GLN A 560 0.30 -7.22 -1.28
N LEU A 561 -0.48 -6.20 -1.65
CA LEU A 561 -0.99 -6.04 -3.01
C LEU A 561 0.17 -5.80 -3.99
N GLN A 562 0.19 -6.59 -5.05
CA GLN A 562 1.16 -6.45 -6.13
C GLN A 562 0.50 -5.75 -7.31
N ILE A 563 1.28 -4.88 -7.96
CA ILE A 563 0.88 -4.24 -9.20
C ILE A 563 1.86 -4.69 -10.29
N GLU A 564 1.33 -5.03 -11.45
CA GLU A 564 2.09 -5.36 -12.65
C GLU A 564 1.62 -4.49 -13.81
N THR A 565 2.49 -4.30 -14.80
CA THR A 565 2.17 -3.65 -16.07
C THR A 565 2.59 -4.53 -17.24
N ASP A 566 2.17 -4.18 -18.46
CA ASP A 566 2.42 -4.97 -19.69
C ASP A 566 3.88 -5.41 -19.88
N ASN A 567 4.84 -4.58 -19.48
CA ASN A 567 6.28 -4.83 -19.67
C ASN A 567 6.90 -5.75 -18.61
N GLY A 568 6.09 -6.45 -17.79
CA GLY A 568 6.53 -7.22 -16.64
C GLY A 568 6.81 -6.35 -15.40
N SER A 569 7.19 -6.98 -14.29
CA SER A 569 7.41 -6.40 -12.95
C SER A 569 8.64 -5.45 -12.83
N GLY A 570 8.96 -4.71 -13.90
CA GLY A 570 10.10 -3.80 -13.97
C GLY A 570 9.72 -2.36 -13.65
N PHE A 571 9.13 -2.07 -12.48
CA PHE A 571 9.08 -0.68 -12.02
C PHE A 571 10.51 -0.18 -11.83
N GLN A 572 10.80 1.03 -12.32
CA GLN A 572 12.12 1.63 -12.15
C GLN A 572 12.35 2.00 -10.68
N TYR A 573 11.30 2.48 -10.01
CA TYR A 573 11.22 2.59 -8.56
C TYR A 573 9.76 2.74 -8.12
N VAL A 574 9.49 2.36 -6.88
CA VAL A 574 8.22 2.56 -6.18
C VAL A 574 8.53 3.38 -4.94
N THR A 575 7.80 4.47 -4.75
CA THR A 575 8.01 5.40 -3.63
C THR A 575 6.72 5.61 -2.87
N ASP A 576 6.77 5.38 -1.57
CA ASP A 576 5.68 5.68 -0.66
C ASP A 576 5.81 7.15 -0.25
N LEU A 577 4.87 7.99 -0.70
CA LEU A 577 4.84 9.41 -0.34
C LEU A 577 4.14 9.59 1.01
N THR A 578 3.04 8.86 1.23
CA THR A 578 2.30 8.80 2.50
C THR A 578 1.81 7.37 2.75
N SER A 579 1.13 7.12 3.87
CA SER A 579 0.50 5.82 4.15
C SER A 579 -0.60 5.43 3.15
N MET A 580 -1.15 6.41 2.41
CA MET A 580 -2.24 6.24 1.45
C MET A 580 -1.87 6.61 0.01
N VAL A 581 -0.69 7.21 -0.20
CA VAL A 581 -0.23 7.64 -1.53
C VAL A 581 1.06 6.93 -1.90
N ARG A 582 1.00 6.17 -2.99
CA ARG A 582 2.14 5.44 -3.55
C ARG A 582 2.35 5.82 -5.01
N LEU A 583 3.62 6.07 -5.36
CA LEU A 583 4.06 6.45 -6.68
C LEU A 583 4.72 5.26 -7.38
N TYR A 584 4.28 4.95 -8.59
CA TYR A 584 4.82 3.90 -9.43
C TYR A 584 5.44 4.50 -10.68
N MET A 585 6.73 4.27 -10.90
CA MET A 585 7.47 4.83 -12.03
C MET A 585 7.94 3.73 -12.98
N ILE A 586 7.69 3.95 -14.26
CA ILE A 586 7.93 3.01 -15.35
C ILE A 586 8.78 3.68 -16.43
N ASN A 587 9.66 2.90 -17.04
CA ASN A 587 10.39 3.33 -18.23
C ASN A 587 9.58 2.95 -19.49
N GLY A 588 9.18 3.93 -20.29
CA GLY A 588 8.35 3.73 -21.48
C GLY A 588 6.85 3.95 -21.21
N SER A 589 6.00 3.49 -22.13
CA SER A 589 4.53 3.54 -22.02
C SER A 589 3.96 2.22 -21.52
N PHE A 590 2.78 2.27 -20.90
CA PHE A 590 2.00 1.11 -20.47
C PHE A 590 0.54 1.28 -20.93
N SER A 591 -0.14 0.17 -21.18
CA SER A 591 -1.57 0.15 -21.54
C SER A 591 -2.42 -0.63 -20.54
N THR A 592 -1.84 -1.54 -19.77
CA THR A 592 -2.55 -2.27 -18.72
C THR A 592 -1.85 -2.16 -17.38
N ILE A 593 -2.68 -2.02 -16.34
CA ILE A 593 -2.28 -2.10 -14.94
C ILE A 593 -3.02 -3.32 -14.37
N SER A 594 -2.27 -4.27 -13.88
CA SER A 594 -2.81 -5.46 -13.24
C SER A 594 -2.57 -5.43 -11.74
N LEU A 595 -3.64 -5.45 -10.97
CA LEU A 595 -3.61 -5.53 -9.51
C LEU A 595 -3.96 -6.96 -9.11
N PHE A 596 -3.07 -7.60 -8.36
CA PHE A 596 -3.31 -8.94 -7.84
C PHE A 596 -2.67 -9.10 -6.47
N MET A 597 -3.17 -10.05 -5.72
CA MET A 597 -2.51 -10.52 -4.51
C MET A 597 -1.80 -11.82 -4.84
N LYS A 598 -0.59 -12.01 -4.29
CA LYS A 598 0.06 -13.32 -4.30
C LYS A 598 -0.86 -14.36 -3.66
N ASN A 599 -0.70 -15.63 -4.05
CA ASN A 599 -1.55 -16.80 -3.74
C ASN A 599 -1.99 -16.94 -2.27
N GLU A 600 -1.30 -16.28 -1.34
CA GLU A 600 -1.43 -16.45 0.10
C GLU A 600 -2.45 -15.50 0.75
N ASN A 601 -2.89 -14.45 0.04
CA ASN A 601 -3.85 -13.46 0.57
C ASN A 601 -5.15 -13.45 -0.22
N ALA A 602 -5.60 -14.60 -0.76
CA ALA A 602 -6.89 -14.67 -1.44
C ALA A 602 -8.03 -14.30 -0.45
N HIS A 603 -8.25 -13.00 -0.29
CA HIS A 603 -9.30 -12.36 0.50
C HIS A 603 -10.61 -12.27 -0.29
N PHE A 604 -10.77 -13.12 -1.31
CA PHE A 604 -12.01 -13.16 -2.05
C PHE A 604 -13.01 -13.95 -1.21
N ALA A 605 -13.79 -13.19 -0.44
CA ALA A 605 -15.08 -13.64 0.04
C ALA A 605 -15.85 -14.26 -1.13
N ILE A 606 -16.46 -15.43 -0.89
CA ILE A 606 -17.41 -15.98 -1.85
C ILE A 606 -18.62 -15.04 -1.83
N ASP A 607 -18.83 -14.27 -2.90
CA ASP A 607 -20.02 -13.45 -3.04
C ASP A 607 -21.26 -14.35 -2.97
N PHE A 608 -22.15 -14.10 -2.02
CA PHE A 608 -23.48 -14.71 -2.05
C PHE A 608 -24.19 -14.17 -3.29
N PRO A 609 -24.61 -15.03 -4.24
CA PRO A 609 -25.27 -14.57 -5.44
C PRO A 609 -26.56 -13.84 -5.05
N ASN A 610 -26.68 -12.58 -5.46
CA ASN A 610 -27.96 -11.88 -5.37
C ASN A 610 -28.97 -12.58 -6.27
N GLN A 611 -30.22 -12.69 -5.83
CA GLN A 611 -31.32 -13.30 -6.59
C GLN A 611 -31.58 -12.67 -7.97
N TYR A 612 -30.88 -11.57 -8.31
CA TYR A 612 -31.09 -10.77 -9.52
C TYR A 612 -29.96 -10.82 -10.57
N THR A 613 -28.88 -11.57 -10.37
CA THR A 613 -27.92 -11.83 -11.46
C THR A 613 -28.45 -12.96 -12.35
N ILE A 614 -29.33 -12.60 -13.29
CA ILE A 614 -29.81 -13.48 -14.36
C ILE A 614 -28.79 -13.44 -15.50
N ASP A 615 -27.59 -13.98 -15.27
CA ASP A 615 -26.73 -14.44 -16.37
C ASP A 615 -26.34 -15.88 -16.08
N LYS A 616 -27.18 -16.80 -16.56
CA LYS A 616 -27.01 -18.25 -16.41
C LYS A 616 -25.96 -18.86 -17.36
N ASN A 617 -25.22 -18.04 -18.11
CA ASN A 617 -24.32 -18.52 -19.18
C ASN A 617 -22.84 -18.16 -19.02
N THR A 618 -22.41 -17.62 -17.89
CA THR A 618 -20.98 -17.49 -17.58
C THR A 618 -20.66 -18.37 -16.38
N ASP A 619 -20.02 -19.49 -16.67
CA ASP A 619 -19.49 -20.45 -15.70
C ASP A 619 -18.64 -19.73 -14.65
N GLY A 620 -19.21 -19.50 -13.45
CA GLY A 620 -18.50 -19.31 -12.17
C GLY A 620 -17.50 -18.15 -12.04
N LEU A 621 -17.19 -17.43 -13.11
CA LEU A 621 -16.20 -16.37 -13.15
C LEU A 621 -16.85 -15.05 -12.76
N LEU A 622 -16.31 -14.39 -11.73
CA LEU A 622 -16.65 -12.99 -11.40
C LEU A 622 -16.05 -12.04 -12.44
N THR A 623 -16.37 -12.19 -13.72
CA THR A 623 -16.04 -11.19 -14.75
C THR A 623 -16.98 -10.01 -14.62
N PHE A 624 -16.62 -9.07 -13.75
CA PHE A 624 -17.15 -7.72 -13.82
C PHE A 624 -16.36 -6.97 -14.89
N SER A 625 -17.02 -6.67 -16.02
CA SER A 625 -16.52 -5.70 -16.99
C SER A 625 -17.29 -4.39 -16.82
N ASN A 626 -16.65 -3.34 -16.36
CA ASN A 626 -17.24 -2.00 -16.40
C ASN A 626 -16.54 -1.19 -17.47
N LYS A 627 -17.34 -0.46 -18.25
CA LYS A 627 -16.89 0.46 -19.29
C LYS A 627 -17.14 1.87 -18.79
N ASN A 628 -16.21 2.41 -18.01
CA ASN A 628 -16.19 3.83 -17.72
C ASN A 628 -15.32 4.53 -18.76
N GLY A 629 -15.93 5.07 -19.82
CA GLY A 629 -15.30 5.94 -20.82
C GLY A 629 -13.97 5.41 -21.40
N ASP A 630 -12.87 5.74 -20.73
CA ASP A 630 -11.48 5.47 -21.13
C ASP A 630 -10.85 4.21 -20.49
N THR A 631 -11.56 3.50 -19.60
CA THR A 631 -11.01 2.31 -18.92
C THR A 631 -11.96 1.12 -18.92
N GLU A 632 -11.42 -0.05 -19.24
CA GLU A 632 -12.08 -1.35 -19.13
C GLU A 632 -11.34 -2.16 -18.07
N TYR A 633 -11.99 -2.48 -16.95
CA TYR A 633 -11.44 -3.45 -16.01
C TYR A 633 -12.09 -4.81 -16.20
N SER A 634 -11.31 -5.88 -16.11
CA SER A 634 -11.79 -7.25 -16.02
C SER A 634 -11.20 -7.91 -14.78
N VAL A 635 -12.07 -8.44 -13.93
CA VAL A 635 -11.68 -9.33 -12.85
C VAL A 635 -11.73 -10.75 -13.41
N SER A 636 -10.58 -11.41 -13.59
CA SER A 636 -10.55 -12.81 -13.98
C SER A 636 -10.37 -13.68 -12.73
N GLY A 637 -11.38 -14.47 -12.37
CA GLY A 637 -11.31 -15.47 -11.30
C GLY A 637 -12.26 -16.65 -11.53
N PHE A 638 -11.68 -17.79 -11.97
CA PHE A 638 -12.15 -19.19 -12.09
C PHE A 638 -13.51 -19.58 -12.70
N GLU A 639 -13.47 -20.62 -13.54
CA GLU A 639 -14.48 -21.03 -14.54
C GLU A 639 -15.28 -22.29 -14.16
N LYS A 640 -15.38 -22.69 -12.87
CA LYS A 640 -16.13 -23.92 -12.50
C LYS A 640 -16.83 -23.89 -11.14
N ASN A 641 -18.15 -24.05 -11.20
CA ASN A 641 -19.12 -24.56 -10.21
C ASN A 641 -18.65 -24.77 -8.76
N ILE A 642 -18.83 -23.73 -7.93
CA ILE A 642 -18.76 -23.81 -6.46
C ILE A 642 -20.13 -24.31 -5.95
N TYR A 643 -20.34 -25.62 -5.92
CA TYR A 643 -21.57 -26.23 -5.39
C TYR A 643 -21.41 -27.03 -4.09
N LYS A 644 -20.24 -26.98 -3.44
CA LYS A 644 -20.03 -27.69 -2.16
C LYS A 644 -19.15 -26.84 -1.25
N ASN A 645 -19.61 -26.57 -0.03
CA ASN A 645 -18.91 -25.94 1.11
C ASN A 645 -17.51 -26.54 1.40
N ARG A 646 -16.58 -26.42 0.47
CA ARG A 646 -15.18 -26.82 0.58
C ARG A 646 -14.35 -25.63 0.10
N MET A 647 -13.34 -25.25 0.88
CA MET A 647 -12.28 -24.37 0.42
C MET A 647 -11.69 -24.97 -0.87
N PRO A 648 -11.77 -24.28 -2.02
CA PRO A 648 -11.08 -24.75 -3.22
C PRO A 648 -9.58 -24.64 -2.93
N PHE A 649 -8.89 -25.76 -2.74
CA PHE A 649 -7.42 -25.79 -2.76
C PHE A 649 -6.86 -25.18 -4.06
N ASP A 650 -7.67 -25.10 -5.12
CA ASP A 650 -7.36 -24.40 -6.38
C ASP A 650 -7.26 -22.87 -6.25
N LEU A 651 -7.82 -22.24 -5.21
CA LEU A 651 -7.58 -20.81 -4.90
C LEU A 651 -6.12 -20.54 -4.54
N LEU A 652 -5.40 -21.56 -4.06
CA LEU A 652 -3.96 -21.47 -3.75
C LEU A 652 -3.10 -21.63 -5.01
N SER A 653 -3.67 -22.11 -6.13
CA SER A 653 -2.92 -22.48 -7.34
C SER A 653 -3.03 -21.47 -8.50
N ARG A 654 -4.12 -20.69 -8.61
CA ARG A 654 -4.29 -19.66 -9.66
C ARG A 654 -4.74 -18.32 -9.08
N GLN A 655 -3.98 -17.26 -9.39
CA GLN A 655 -4.18 -15.92 -8.86
C GLN A 655 -5.43 -15.25 -9.45
N PRO A 656 -6.38 -14.78 -8.62
CA PRO A 656 -7.36 -13.80 -9.08
C PRO A 656 -6.63 -12.50 -9.43
N LYS A 657 -6.69 -12.13 -10.71
CA LYS A 657 -6.04 -10.93 -11.26
C LYS A 657 -7.11 -9.94 -11.65
N VAL A 658 -7.00 -8.71 -11.16
CA VAL A 658 -7.81 -7.59 -11.63
C VAL A 658 -6.98 -6.84 -12.65
N VAL A 659 -7.35 -6.96 -13.92
CA VAL A 659 -6.65 -6.30 -15.02
C VAL A 659 -7.43 -5.05 -15.41
N PHE A 660 -6.80 -3.90 -15.26
CA PHE A 660 -7.29 -2.62 -15.74
C PHE A 660 -6.62 -2.34 -17.09
N THR A 661 -7.42 -2.23 -18.15
CA THR A 661 -6.98 -1.82 -19.47
C THR A 661 -7.28 -0.32 -19.64
N ILE A 662 -6.22 0.44 -19.89
CA ILE A 662 -6.24 1.89 -20.14
C ILE A 662 -6.21 2.07 -21.65
N ARG A 663 -7.17 2.79 -22.21
CA ARG A 663 -7.23 3.07 -23.65
C ARG A 663 -6.42 4.29 -24.06
#